data_AF-A0A2E4Z1H6-F1
#
_entry.id   AF-A0A2E4Z1H6-F1
#
_cell.length_a   1.000
_cell.length_b   1.000
_cell.length_c   1.000
_cell.angle_alpha   90.00
_cell.angle_beta   90.00
_cell.angle_gamma   90.00
#
_symmetry.space_group_name_H-M   'P 1'
#
loop_
_entity.id
_entity.type
_entity.pdbx_description
1 polymer ?
#
loop_
_entity_poly.entity_id
_entity_poly.type
_entity_poly.pdbx_seq_one_letter_code
_entity_poly.pdbx_strand_id
1 'polypeptide(L)'
;MTTNAPEDFTGSHSATEQDADTPFYDHASGGWGSLEGVARIFAEKPSSVALKILGDLNKPKGVMCSSCAWAKPAQPSTFEFCENGAKATLWELDHKKVGADFMASHTVTELKEWHDHDLEKSGRLTEPMKYDHAQDRYVPVSWDEAFSAIGKKLGEMEPKQAVFYASGHAGLEASYLYALFARAMGHQNLPQSSNMCHETTSVNLKTFIGTPVGTCTLEDFEHCDTIFFFGQNTGTNSPRFLHQLKKAVQRGCRIVTFNPLRERGLIEFTDPQNILGMVTGQSTQIFEKYYQVKPGGDIAVLAGLMKCVLAAEDAAPGIVLDHDFIASETVGFEETANAVRTASWDEIERISGLTRAMIQEAADIYLSADKAIGIYGMGLTQHVNGWLNLGMLCNLLLMRGNMGKQGAGISPVRGHSNVQGQRTVGIGEKSAHMPADKLKELFGIDAPTENGLNAVRACEGILDGSVKAMISLGGNLVRALPDRQRLEEAWPTMELTVHIATKLNRSHLAPGKESYILPCLGRTDKDIQASGPQAVSMEDSLSHISGSIGQAEPPSEQVMSETAIVARLAEATLPANPRLDWKGWTANYDRIRDLIARTFPDEFHDFNERMFEPGGFYRGNPVRDRKWKTESGKAQFTAPTTLSALGQEPVARQLTLITLRSNDQFNTTIYGHSDRLRGLEGSRMVVLLNRDEMARLGLSEGQVVSLRCSIEDGITRQVHGLTVTAYDLPAGCAAGYYPELNPLVPLAYHEKHSLTPAYKGTPVEIIA
;
A
#
# COMPACT_ATOMS: atom_id res chain seq x y z
N MET A 1 12.30 -42.40 -18.66
CA MET A 1 13.07 -42.22 -17.40
C MET A 1 12.14 -41.55 -16.44
N THR A 2 11.86 -42.24 -15.33
CA THR A 2 10.83 -41.93 -14.34
C THR A 2 11.08 -40.57 -13.67
N THR A 3 10.07 -39.71 -13.74
CA THR A 3 9.94 -38.47 -13.00
C THR A 3 9.77 -38.81 -11.52
N ASN A 4 10.84 -38.72 -10.74
CA ASN A 4 10.72 -38.73 -9.30
C ASN A 4 10.06 -37.41 -8.86
N ALA A 5 8.93 -37.53 -8.16
CA ALA A 5 8.38 -36.43 -7.38
C ALA A 5 9.46 -35.89 -6.42
N PRO A 6 9.48 -34.59 -6.10
CA PRO A 6 10.42 -34.07 -5.12
C PRO A 6 10.16 -34.78 -3.79
N GLU A 7 11.22 -35.36 -3.19
CA GLU A 7 11.17 -35.85 -1.82
C GLU A 7 10.71 -34.69 -0.93
N ASP A 8 9.63 -34.90 -0.17
CA ASP A 8 9.16 -33.97 0.84
C ASP A 8 10.27 -33.77 1.87
N PHE A 9 11.01 -32.68 1.74
CA PHE A 9 11.99 -32.25 2.73
C PHE A 9 11.23 -31.85 4.00
N THR A 10 11.06 -32.80 4.92
CA THR A 10 10.54 -32.54 6.27
C THR A 10 11.69 -31.96 7.10
N GLY A 11 11.93 -30.66 6.92
CA GLY A 11 12.88 -29.90 7.71
C GLY A 11 12.52 -29.84 9.20
N SER A 12 13.42 -29.25 10.00
CA SER A 12 13.23 -28.96 11.42
C SER A 12 12.27 -27.78 11.68
N HIS A 13 11.91 -27.03 10.64
CA HIS A 13 11.01 -25.87 10.75
C HIS A 13 9.62 -26.22 11.34
N SER A 14 9.16 -25.40 12.28
CA SER A 14 7.85 -25.48 12.90
C SER A 14 6.94 -24.36 12.41
N ALA A 15 5.74 -24.70 11.91
CA ALA A 15 4.77 -23.69 11.51
C ALA A 15 4.14 -22.93 12.70
N THR A 16 4.32 -23.41 13.93
CA THR A 16 3.70 -22.86 15.16
C THR A 16 4.68 -22.32 16.20
N GLU A 17 5.93 -22.78 16.17
CA GLU A 17 6.99 -22.35 17.11
C GLU A 17 8.05 -21.52 16.37
N GLN A 18 8.70 -20.59 17.08
CA GLN A 18 9.78 -19.78 16.53
C GLN A 18 11.10 -20.54 16.59
N ASP A 19 11.89 -20.49 15.52
CA ASP A 19 13.26 -21.00 15.54
C ASP A 19 14.12 -20.21 16.55
N ALA A 20 14.73 -20.92 17.49
CA ALA A 20 15.51 -20.34 18.60
C ALA A 20 16.74 -19.56 18.12
N ASP A 21 17.30 -19.93 16.95
CA ASP A 21 18.51 -19.33 16.40
C ASP A 21 18.21 -18.27 15.31
N THR A 22 16.96 -17.84 15.18
CA THR A 22 16.57 -16.74 14.28
C THR A 22 16.89 -15.39 14.92
N PRO A 23 17.50 -14.44 14.18
CA PRO A 23 17.64 -13.07 14.65
C PRO A 23 16.28 -12.52 15.10
N PHE A 24 16.18 -12.08 16.35
CA PHE A 24 14.92 -11.64 16.92
C PHE A 24 15.10 -10.38 17.78
N TYR A 25 14.02 -9.62 17.89
CA TYR A 25 13.89 -8.54 18.84
C TYR A 25 13.18 -9.05 20.09
N ASP A 26 13.88 -9.06 21.21
CA ASP A 26 13.41 -9.64 22.47
C ASP A 26 12.37 -8.79 23.20
N HIS A 27 12.29 -7.48 22.93
CA HIS A 27 11.26 -6.63 23.50
C HIS A 27 9.98 -6.55 22.64
N ALA A 28 8.86 -6.15 23.24
CA ALA A 28 7.61 -5.92 22.52
C ALA A 28 7.76 -4.80 21.46
N SER A 29 6.92 -4.84 20.42
CA SER A 29 7.01 -3.91 19.28
C SER A 29 6.93 -2.42 19.64
N GLY A 30 6.22 -2.07 20.71
CA GLY A 30 6.11 -0.72 21.27
C GLY A 30 7.18 -0.38 22.33
N GLY A 31 6.75 0.23 23.44
CA GLY A 31 7.59 0.49 24.62
C GLY A 31 8.87 1.31 24.36
N TRP A 32 9.93 0.98 25.11
CA TRP A 32 11.20 1.72 25.14
C TRP A 32 11.91 1.77 23.78
N GLY A 33 11.92 0.67 23.02
CA GLY A 33 12.56 0.65 21.70
C GLY A 33 11.91 1.60 20.69
N SER A 34 10.59 1.81 20.78
CA SER A 34 9.91 2.83 19.97
C SER A 34 10.30 4.26 20.39
N LEU A 35 10.45 4.52 21.69
CA LEU A 35 10.88 5.82 22.20
C LEU A 35 12.33 6.12 21.82
N GLU A 36 13.23 5.14 21.90
CA GLU A 36 14.62 5.27 21.47
C GLU A 36 14.74 5.56 19.98
N GLY A 37 13.96 4.87 19.14
CA GLY A 37 13.93 5.12 17.69
C GLY A 37 13.48 6.54 17.34
N VAL A 38 12.46 7.07 18.03
CA VAL A 38 12.03 8.46 17.87
C VAL A 38 13.08 9.43 18.42
N ALA A 39 13.63 9.16 19.61
CA ALA A 39 14.62 10.01 20.26
C ALA A 39 15.90 10.13 19.43
N ARG A 40 16.36 9.04 18.78
CA ARG A 40 17.53 9.04 17.88
C ARG A 40 17.36 10.04 16.74
N ILE A 41 16.24 9.99 16.03
CA ILE A 41 15.98 10.88 14.90
C ILE A 41 15.73 12.32 15.37
N PHE A 42 15.09 12.50 16.53
CA PHE A 42 14.91 13.83 17.12
C PHE A 42 16.23 14.44 17.60
N ALA A 43 17.13 13.64 18.18
CA ALA A 43 18.46 14.10 18.61
C ALA A 43 19.31 14.58 17.42
N GLU A 44 19.15 13.95 16.25
CA GLU A 44 19.76 14.46 15.01
C GLU A 44 19.16 15.79 14.55
N LYS A 45 17.89 16.09 14.91
CA LYS A 45 17.11 17.22 14.36
C LYS A 45 16.15 17.85 15.39
N PRO A 46 16.65 18.53 16.44
CA PRO A 46 15.77 19.12 17.45
C PRO A 46 14.98 20.29 16.86
N SER A 47 13.63 20.26 17.00
CA SER A 47 12.75 21.30 16.49
C SER A 47 11.50 21.46 17.36
N SER A 48 11.26 22.68 17.84
CA SER A 48 10.04 23.02 18.59
C SER A 48 8.78 22.95 17.73
N VAL A 49 8.90 23.28 16.44
CA VAL A 49 7.82 23.13 15.44
C VAL A 49 7.49 21.66 15.26
N ALA A 50 8.50 20.79 15.17
CA ALA A 50 8.28 19.35 15.08
C ALA A 50 7.57 18.79 16.30
N LEU A 51 7.96 19.19 17.52
CA LEU A 51 7.28 18.78 18.75
C LEU A 51 5.81 19.21 18.76
N LYS A 52 5.51 20.44 18.32
CA LYS A 52 4.13 20.92 18.21
C LYS A 52 3.31 20.09 17.23
N ILE A 53 3.84 19.88 16.01
CA ILE A 53 3.18 19.08 14.98
C ILE A 53 2.96 17.64 15.43
N LEU A 54 3.95 17.01 16.10
CA LEU A 54 3.80 15.67 16.68
C LEU A 54 2.72 15.65 17.77
N GLY A 55 2.65 16.69 18.61
CA GLY A 55 1.59 16.88 19.60
C GLY A 55 0.19 16.96 19.00
N ASP A 56 0.06 17.50 17.79
CA ASP A 56 -1.22 17.66 17.07
C ASP A 56 -1.47 16.58 16.00
N LEU A 57 -0.55 15.62 15.82
CA LEU A 57 -0.62 14.64 14.72
C LEU A 57 -1.84 13.73 14.87
N ASN A 58 -2.59 13.55 13.78
CA ASN A 58 -3.82 12.77 13.67
C ASN A 58 -4.96 13.23 14.60
N LYS A 59 -4.93 14.49 15.06
CA LYS A 59 -5.99 15.10 15.88
C LYS A 59 -6.86 16.06 15.05
N PRO A 60 -8.11 16.32 15.47
CA PRO A 60 -8.97 17.29 14.79
C PRO A 60 -8.29 18.66 14.68
N LYS A 61 -8.36 19.27 13.49
CA LYS A 61 -7.68 20.54 13.15
C LYS A 61 -6.14 20.52 13.29
N GLY A 62 -5.54 19.34 13.41
CA GLY A 62 -4.10 19.12 13.40
C GLY A 62 -3.58 18.69 12.01
N VAL A 63 -2.41 18.06 12.00
CA VAL A 63 -1.80 17.48 10.78
C VAL A 63 -2.15 16.01 10.69
N MET A 64 -2.58 15.53 9.52
CA MET A 64 -2.78 14.09 9.28
C MET A 64 -1.47 13.43 8.85
N CYS A 65 -1.15 12.25 9.40
CA CYS A 65 0.09 11.53 9.11
C CYS A 65 0.34 11.36 7.60
N SER A 66 1.51 11.81 7.10
CA SER A 66 1.94 11.65 5.70
C SER A 66 2.19 10.21 5.29
N SER A 67 2.49 9.34 6.25
CA SER A 67 2.86 7.94 6.02
C SER A 67 1.64 7.01 5.86
N CYS A 68 1.02 6.54 6.95
CA CYS A 68 0.03 5.44 6.93
C CYS A 68 -1.43 5.92 6.85
N ALA A 69 -2.29 5.15 6.18
CA ALA A 69 -3.75 5.38 6.07
C ALA A 69 -4.57 4.82 7.25
N TRP A 70 -3.97 4.65 8.43
CA TRP A 70 -4.72 4.13 9.57
C TRP A 70 -5.73 5.16 10.09
N ALA A 71 -6.86 4.65 10.58
CA ALA A 71 -7.99 5.47 11.00
C ALA A 71 -7.68 6.40 12.19
N LYS A 72 -8.41 7.50 12.29
CA LYS A 72 -8.23 8.53 13.31
C LYS A 72 -9.40 8.44 14.29
N PRO A 73 -9.15 8.13 15.57
CA PRO A 73 -10.23 8.01 16.54
C PRO A 73 -10.86 9.38 16.84
N ALA A 74 -12.16 9.39 17.12
CA ALA A 74 -12.86 10.59 17.58
C ALA A 74 -12.32 11.10 18.93
N GLN A 75 -11.82 10.18 19.77
CA GLN A 75 -11.15 10.48 21.03
C GLN A 75 -9.66 10.10 20.92
N PRO A 76 -8.80 10.98 20.37
CA PRO A 76 -7.38 10.69 20.20
C PRO A 76 -6.64 10.64 21.54
N SER A 77 -5.60 9.82 21.61
CA SER A 77 -4.70 9.80 22.75
C SER A 77 -3.86 11.09 22.82
N THR A 78 -3.17 11.31 23.95
CA THR A 78 -2.27 12.46 24.11
C THR A 78 -1.20 12.48 23.01
N PHE A 79 -0.65 11.33 22.64
CA PHE A 79 0.23 11.17 21.49
C PHE A 79 -0.39 10.20 20.47
N GLU A 80 -1.09 10.71 19.47
CA GLU A 80 -1.81 9.89 18.48
C GLU A 80 -0.92 9.58 17.24
N PHE A 81 0.31 9.14 17.48
CA PHE A 81 1.27 8.76 16.44
C PHE A 81 2.07 7.52 16.82
N CYS A 82 2.62 6.84 15.82
CA CYS A 82 3.56 5.74 16.01
C CYS A 82 4.99 6.18 15.65
N GLU A 83 5.97 5.33 15.96
CA GLU A 83 7.38 5.53 15.58
C GLU A 83 7.51 5.97 14.11
N ASN A 84 6.97 5.19 13.16
CA ASN A 84 7.04 5.53 11.73
C ASN A 84 6.31 6.83 11.34
N GLY A 85 5.24 7.19 12.03
CA GLY A 85 4.58 8.48 11.83
C GLY A 85 5.45 9.65 12.30
N ALA A 86 6.18 9.47 13.40
CA ALA A 86 7.15 10.44 13.87
C ALA A 86 8.35 10.54 12.92
N LYS A 87 8.92 9.41 12.45
CA LYS A 87 10.01 9.39 11.46
C LYS A 87 9.63 10.16 10.21
N ALA A 88 8.45 9.87 9.63
CA ALA A 88 7.96 10.56 8.44
C ALA A 88 7.83 12.07 8.65
N THR A 89 7.28 12.49 9.80
CA THR A 89 7.12 13.90 10.15
C THR A 89 8.47 14.61 10.27
N LEU A 90 9.42 14.01 10.99
CA LEU A 90 10.79 14.56 11.16
C LEU A 90 11.58 14.55 9.85
N TRP A 91 11.33 13.58 8.96
CA TRP A 91 11.98 13.49 7.67
C TRP A 91 11.48 14.56 6.68
N GLU A 92 10.21 14.94 6.78
CA GLU A 92 9.61 16.03 5.99
C GLU A 92 10.02 17.41 6.50
N LEU A 93 10.14 17.59 7.82
CA LEU A 93 10.59 18.82 8.50
C LEU A 93 12.12 19.00 8.48
N ASP A 94 12.77 18.54 7.41
CA ASP A 94 14.22 18.63 7.27
C ASP A 94 14.67 20.09 7.12
N HIS A 95 15.70 20.49 7.85
CA HIS A 95 16.28 21.84 7.73
C HIS A 95 17.23 21.94 6.52
N LYS A 96 17.73 20.80 6.03
CA LYS A 96 18.56 20.75 4.82
C LYS A 96 17.73 21.05 3.58
N LYS A 97 18.37 21.71 2.62
CA LYS A 97 17.75 22.20 1.40
C LYS A 97 18.54 21.74 0.19
N VAL A 98 17.82 21.36 -0.85
CA VAL A 98 18.32 21.01 -2.18
C VAL A 98 17.84 22.11 -3.14
N GLY A 99 18.70 23.10 -3.38
CA GLY A 99 18.46 24.23 -4.26
C GLY A 99 19.50 24.34 -5.38
N ALA A 100 19.58 25.51 -6.02
CA ALA A 100 20.48 25.77 -7.15
C ALA A 100 21.94 25.35 -6.88
N ASP A 101 22.49 25.74 -5.73
CA ASP A 101 23.89 25.47 -5.37
C ASP A 101 24.20 23.97 -5.25
N PHE A 102 23.27 23.18 -4.71
CA PHE A 102 23.42 21.73 -4.63
C PHE A 102 23.42 21.11 -6.03
N MET A 103 22.45 21.48 -6.87
CA MET A 103 22.34 20.92 -8.23
C MET A 103 23.50 21.37 -9.14
N ALA A 104 24.04 22.57 -8.91
CA ALA A 104 25.24 23.04 -9.59
C ALA A 104 26.50 22.27 -9.18
N SER A 105 26.52 21.64 -8.00
CA SER A 105 27.66 20.88 -7.46
C SER A 105 27.64 19.42 -7.86
N HIS A 106 26.47 18.80 -8.07
CA HIS A 106 26.36 17.37 -8.43
C HIS A 106 25.83 17.12 -9.84
N THR A 107 26.44 16.21 -10.60
CA THR A 107 25.85 15.74 -11.86
C THR A 107 24.79 14.67 -11.59
N VAL A 108 23.85 14.48 -12.52
CA VAL A 108 22.87 13.40 -12.39
C VAL A 108 23.56 12.03 -12.48
N THR A 109 24.62 11.89 -13.28
CA THR A 109 25.42 10.65 -13.32
C THR A 109 26.05 10.34 -11.96
N GLU A 110 26.60 11.33 -11.25
CA GLU A 110 27.15 11.15 -9.89
C GLU A 110 26.04 10.74 -8.91
N LEU A 111 24.92 11.46 -8.91
CA LEU A 111 23.80 11.18 -8.00
C LEU A 111 23.20 9.79 -8.22
N LYS A 112 23.31 9.20 -9.42
CA LYS A 112 22.89 7.81 -9.67
C LYS A 112 23.69 6.79 -8.86
N GLU A 113 24.92 7.10 -8.44
CA GLU A 113 25.73 6.20 -7.62
C GLU A 113 25.37 6.27 -6.13
N TRP A 114 24.63 7.29 -5.71
CA TRP A 114 24.26 7.47 -4.31
C TRP A 114 23.19 6.48 -3.90
N HIS A 115 23.19 6.10 -2.62
CA HIS A 115 22.12 5.28 -2.06
C HIS A 115 20.83 6.11 -1.90
N ASP A 116 19.66 5.47 -2.00
CA ASP A 116 18.36 6.17 -1.97
C ASP A 116 18.14 6.93 -0.64
N HIS A 117 18.64 6.39 0.47
CA HIS A 117 18.66 7.09 1.77
C HIS A 117 19.41 8.43 1.67
N ASP A 118 20.57 8.47 1.02
CA ASP A 118 21.42 9.66 0.97
C ASP A 118 20.85 10.73 0.03
N LEU A 119 20.23 10.30 -1.08
CA LEU A 119 19.46 11.17 -1.96
C LEU A 119 18.35 11.91 -1.20
N GLU A 120 17.52 11.18 -0.46
CA GLU A 120 16.44 11.81 0.32
C GLU A 120 16.96 12.61 1.53
N LYS A 121 18.06 12.17 2.17
CA LYS A 121 18.69 12.85 3.31
C LYS A 121 19.39 14.15 2.91
N SER A 122 19.55 14.41 1.61
CA SER A 122 20.12 15.65 1.09
C SER A 122 19.27 16.88 1.41
N GLY A 123 17.95 16.72 1.58
CA GLY A 123 17.06 17.79 2.06
C GLY A 123 15.82 18.02 1.20
N ARG A 124 15.08 19.09 1.53
CA ARG A 124 13.86 19.52 0.82
C ARG A 124 14.20 20.31 -0.44
N LEU A 125 13.51 20.05 -1.54
CA LEU A 125 13.63 20.83 -2.78
C LEU A 125 13.09 22.26 -2.59
N THR A 126 13.79 23.27 -3.13
CA THR A 126 13.48 24.69 -2.81
C THR A 126 13.04 25.57 -3.98
N GLU A 127 13.36 25.20 -5.21
CA GLU A 127 13.03 25.98 -6.41
C GLU A 127 12.88 25.06 -7.64
N PRO A 128 12.11 25.45 -8.67
CA PRO A 128 11.93 24.63 -9.87
C PRO A 128 13.23 24.43 -10.64
N MET A 129 13.42 23.22 -11.14
CA MET A 129 14.61 22.85 -11.90
C MET A 129 14.25 22.22 -13.23
N LYS A 130 15.07 22.47 -14.25
CA LYS A 130 15.05 21.80 -15.55
C LYS A 130 16.35 21.04 -15.77
N TYR A 131 16.30 19.84 -16.32
CA TYR A 131 17.51 19.10 -16.66
C TYR A 131 18.18 19.67 -17.93
N ASP A 132 19.48 19.90 -17.85
CA ASP A 132 20.35 20.28 -18.96
C ASP A 132 21.26 19.10 -19.32
N HIS A 133 21.01 18.49 -20.49
CA HIS A 133 21.75 17.34 -21.01
C HIS A 133 23.23 17.66 -21.31
N ALA A 134 23.56 18.90 -21.69
CA ALA A 134 24.94 19.27 -21.99
C ALA A 134 25.78 19.38 -20.71
N GLN A 135 25.15 19.76 -19.60
CA GLN A 135 25.81 19.90 -18.30
C GLN A 135 25.70 18.64 -17.42
N ASP A 136 24.81 17.71 -17.77
CA ASP A 136 24.40 16.59 -16.93
C ASP A 136 23.92 17.03 -15.54
N ARG A 137 23.16 18.14 -15.49
CA ARG A 137 22.75 18.79 -14.24
C ARG A 137 21.33 19.33 -14.33
N TYR A 138 20.68 19.42 -13.19
CA TYR A 138 19.47 20.22 -13.03
C TYR A 138 19.86 21.69 -12.84
N VAL A 139 19.30 22.58 -13.65
CA VAL A 139 19.52 24.02 -13.58
C VAL A 139 18.23 24.74 -13.17
N PRO A 140 18.30 25.84 -12.39
CA PRO A 140 17.11 26.60 -12.01
C PRO A 140 16.32 27.09 -13.22
N VAL A 141 15.00 27.07 -13.12
CA VAL A 141 14.07 27.61 -14.11
C VAL A 141 12.97 28.36 -13.40
N SER A 142 12.47 29.45 -14.00
CA SER A 142 11.32 30.14 -13.41
C SER A 142 10.05 29.29 -13.52
N TRP A 143 9.10 29.47 -12.60
CA TRP A 143 7.80 28.81 -12.67
C TRP A 143 7.09 29.07 -14.00
N ASP A 144 7.09 30.32 -14.49
CA ASP A 144 6.39 30.68 -15.73
C ASP A 144 7.01 30.03 -16.97
N GLU A 145 8.35 29.97 -17.05
CA GLU A 145 9.04 29.24 -18.12
C GLU A 145 8.76 27.74 -18.05
N ALA A 146 8.78 27.15 -16.84
CA ALA A 146 8.49 25.73 -16.65
C ALA A 146 7.05 25.39 -17.07
N PHE A 147 6.04 26.11 -16.56
CA PHE A 147 4.64 25.87 -16.92
C PHE A 147 4.39 26.10 -18.42
N SER A 148 4.93 27.17 -19.01
CA SER A 148 4.77 27.46 -20.43
C SER A 148 5.38 26.36 -21.31
N ALA A 149 6.59 25.90 -20.99
CA ALA A 149 7.26 24.83 -21.75
C ALA A 149 6.54 23.48 -21.61
N ILE A 150 6.18 23.10 -20.37
CA ILE A 150 5.46 21.85 -20.11
C ILE A 150 4.08 21.88 -20.80
N GLY A 151 3.33 22.96 -20.62
CA GLY A 151 1.98 23.12 -21.18
C GLY A 151 1.98 23.12 -22.70
N LYS A 152 2.96 23.79 -23.33
CA LYS A 152 3.17 23.73 -24.78
C LYS A 152 3.43 22.30 -25.24
N LYS A 153 4.36 21.58 -24.59
CA LYS A 153 4.71 20.20 -24.97
C LYS A 153 3.49 19.26 -24.85
N LEU A 154 2.72 19.39 -23.76
CA LEU A 154 1.49 18.62 -23.53
C LEU A 154 0.37 18.98 -24.51
N GLY A 155 0.25 20.24 -24.91
CA GLY A 155 -0.74 20.69 -25.90
C GLY A 155 -0.42 20.30 -27.34
N GLU A 156 0.87 20.07 -27.66
CA GLU A 156 1.33 19.64 -28.99
C GLU A 156 1.26 18.11 -29.19
N MET A 157 1.18 17.32 -28.13
CA MET A 157 1.14 15.86 -28.21
C MET A 157 -0.28 15.29 -28.27
N GLU A 158 -0.39 14.08 -28.82
CA GLU A 158 -1.64 13.30 -28.70
C GLU A 158 -1.92 13.01 -27.22
N PRO A 159 -3.08 13.41 -26.65
CA PRO A 159 -3.30 13.37 -25.19
C PRO A 159 -3.04 12.00 -24.54
N LYS A 160 -3.39 10.92 -25.24
CA LYS A 160 -3.20 9.55 -24.75
C LYS A 160 -1.73 9.10 -24.66
N GLN A 161 -0.78 9.86 -25.23
CA GLN A 161 0.66 9.63 -25.05
C GLN A 161 1.17 10.11 -23.69
N ALA A 162 0.38 10.89 -22.95
CA ALA A 162 0.69 11.35 -21.61
C ALA A 162 0.11 10.42 -20.54
N VAL A 163 0.87 10.22 -19.47
CA VAL A 163 0.50 9.48 -18.27
C VAL A 163 0.63 10.40 -17.06
N PHE A 164 -0.42 10.43 -16.25
CA PHE A 164 -0.55 11.27 -15.08
C PHE A 164 -0.54 10.37 -13.84
N TYR A 165 0.66 10.03 -13.35
CA TYR A 165 0.82 9.20 -12.17
C TYR A 165 0.55 10.00 -10.88
N ALA A 166 -0.16 9.37 -9.94
CA ALA A 166 -0.38 9.92 -8.60
C ALA A 166 0.12 8.97 -7.50
N SER A 167 0.99 9.48 -6.63
CA SER A 167 1.37 8.79 -5.40
C SER A 167 0.28 8.95 -4.34
N GLY A 168 0.07 7.94 -3.49
CA GLY A 168 -0.94 7.90 -2.42
C GLY A 168 -0.85 8.95 -1.30
N HIS A 169 -0.10 10.03 -1.51
CA HIS A 169 0.15 11.11 -0.55
C HIS A 169 -0.62 12.39 -0.85
N ALA A 170 -0.93 12.72 -2.10
CA ALA A 170 -1.58 13.99 -2.41
C ALA A 170 -2.98 14.06 -1.77
N GLY A 171 -3.36 15.25 -1.29
CA GLY A 171 -4.69 15.52 -0.72
C GLY A 171 -5.82 15.33 -1.74
N LEU A 172 -7.06 15.24 -1.26
CA LEU A 172 -8.22 15.05 -2.15
C LEU A 172 -8.38 16.22 -3.13
N GLU A 173 -8.06 17.43 -2.72
CA GLU A 173 -8.20 18.64 -3.53
C GLU A 173 -7.29 18.61 -4.77
N ALA A 174 -5.98 18.40 -4.56
CA ALA A 174 -5.02 18.26 -5.65
C ALA A 174 -5.36 17.04 -6.54
N SER A 175 -5.79 15.94 -5.93
CA SER A 175 -6.12 14.70 -6.65
C SER A 175 -7.34 14.86 -7.55
N TYR A 176 -8.39 15.54 -7.08
CA TYR A 176 -9.58 15.85 -7.88
C TYR A 176 -9.23 16.75 -9.08
N LEU A 177 -8.44 17.82 -8.84
CA LEU A 177 -7.99 18.70 -9.92
C LEU A 177 -7.09 17.99 -10.93
N TYR A 178 -6.23 17.08 -10.47
CA TYR A 178 -5.34 16.31 -11.33
C TYR A 178 -6.10 15.33 -12.23
N ALA A 179 -7.09 14.65 -11.65
CA ALA A 179 -8.04 13.80 -12.37
C ALA A 179 -8.87 14.58 -13.40
N LEU A 180 -9.29 15.80 -13.05
CA LEU A 180 -10.02 16.71 -13.94
C LEU A 180 -9.13 17.20 -15.08
N PHE A 181 -7.86 17.54 -14.81
CA PHE A 181 -6.91 17.99 -15.82
C PHE A 181 -6.70 16.94 -16.93
N ALA A 182 -6.36 15.69 -16.58
CA ALA A 182 -6.19 14.64 -17.58
C ALA A 182 -7.45 14.43 -18.44
N ARG A 183 -8.64 14.47 -17.81
CA ARG A 183 -9.93 14.31 -18.52
C ARG A 183 -10.28 15.50 -19.40
N ALA A 184 -9.91 16.72 -18.98
CA ALA A 184 -10.04 17.91 -19.80
C ALA A 184 -9.08 17.89 -21.01
N MET A 185 -7.93 17.22 -20.90
CA MET A 185 -7.06 16.93 -22.04
C MET A 185 -7.63 15.85 -22.97
N GLY A 186 -8.67 15.12 -22.55
CA GLY A 186 -9.35 14.11 -23.36
C GLY A 186 -8.90 12.67 -23.12
N HIS A 187 -8.22 12.37 -22.00
CA HIS A 187 -7.83 11.01 -21.63
C HIS A 187 -7.93 10.76 -20.12
N GLN A 188 -7.63 9.54 -19.67
CA GLN A 188 -7.65 9.19 -18.25
C GLN A 188 -6.56 8.16 -17.89
N ASN A 189 -5.37 8.38 -18.44
CA ASN A 189 -4.19 7.60 -18.07
C ASN A 189 -3.70 8.04 -16.69
N LEU A 190 -4.42 7.60 -15.67
CA LEU A 190 -4.26 8.01 -14.27
C LEU A 190 -3.84 6.83 -13.40
N PRO A 191 -2.66 6.22 -13.65
CA PRO A 191 -2.16 5.18 -12.77
C PRO A 191 -1.85 5.76 -11.40
N GLN A 192 -1.97 4.95 -10.38
CA GLN A 192 -1.70 5.36 -9.00
C GLN A 192 -1.01 4.27 -8.21
N SER A 193 -0.45 4.64 -7.06
CA SER A 193 0.30 3.68 -6.22
C SER A 193 -0.54 2.47 -5.78
N SER A 194 -1.88 2.54 -5.75
CA SER A 194 -2.74 1.37 -5.50
C SER A 194 -2.55 0.26 -6.52
N ASN A 195 -2.22 0.58 -7.77
CA ASN A 195 -1.99 -0.40 -8.84
C ASN A 195 -0.92 -1.43 -8.44
N MET A 196 0.05 -1.04 -7.63
CA MET A 196 1.12 -1.91 -7.13
C MET A 196 0.83 -2.54 -5.75
N CYS A 197 -0.30 -2.21 -5.12
CA CYS A 197 -0.63 -2.63 -3.75
C CYS A 197 -2.04 -3.24 -3.62
N HIS A 198 -3.08 -2.41 -3.59
CA HIS A 198 -4.47 -2.78 -3.26
C HIS A 198 -5.44 -2.62 -4.45
N GLU A 199 -4.95 -2.60 -5.68
CA GLU A 199 -5.82 -2.66 -6.86
C GLU A 199 -6.58 -3.98 -6.88
N THR A 200 -5.92 -5.09 -6.53
CA THR A 200 -6.58 -6.38 -6.30
C THR A 200 -7.75 -6.28 -5.32
N THR A 201 -7.60 -5.56 -4.20
CA THR A 201 -8.73 -5.28 -3.29
C THR A 201 -9.86 -4.54 -4.00
N SER A 202 -9.52 -3.46 -4.70
CA SER A 202 -10.50 -2.52 -5.19
C SER A 202 -11.28 -3.06 -6.39
N VAL A 203 -10.63 -3.86 -7.24
CA VAL A 203 -11.27 -4.56 -8.37
C VAL A 203 -12.12 -5.71 -7.85
N ASN A 204 -11.57 -6.57 -7.00
CA ASN A 204 -12.24 -7.83 -6.66
C ASN A 204 -13.34 -7.68 -5.60
N LEU A 205 -13.16 -6.84 -4.57
CA LEU A 205 -14.25 -6.58 -3.62
C LEU A 205 -15.44 -5.89 -4.29
N LYS A 206 -15.19 -5.04 -5.29
CA LYS A 206 -16.29 -4.45 -6.07
C LYS A 206 -17.09 -5.52 -6.81
N THR A 207 -16.42 -6.54 -7.35
CA THR A 207 -17.08 -7.69 -7.97
C THR A 207 -17.85 -8.52 -6.95
N PHE A 208 -17.24 -8.86 -5.81
CA PHE A 208 -17.83 -9.81 -4.86
C PHE A 208 -18.92 -9.22 -3.97
N ILE A 209 -18.76 -7.96 -3.54
CA ILE A 209 -19.62 -7.34 -2.54
C ILE A 209 -20.08 -5.93 -2.93
N GLY A 210 -19.74 -5.44 -4.12
CA GLY A 210 -20.25 -4.17 -4.66
C GLY A 210 -19.54 -2.92 -4.14
N THR A 211 -18.47 -3.06 -3.35
CA THR A 211 -17.69 -1.93 -2.82
C THR A 211 -16.19 -2.18 -2.97
N PRO A 212 -15.38 -1.17 -3.38
CA PRO A 212 -13.94 -1.34 -3.59
C PRO A 212 -13.11 -1.19 -2.30
N VAL A 213 -13.75 -1.11 -1.13
CA VAL A 213 -13.12 -0.80 0.17
C VAL A 213 -13.56 -1.79 1.26
N GLY A 214 -12.90 -1.74 2.41
CA GLY A 214 -13.30 -2.51 3.60
C GLY A 214 -14.69 -2.16 4.11
N THR A 215 -15.29 -3.08 4.86
CA THR A 215 -16.64 -2.89 5.44
C THR A 215 -16.61 -2.43 6.88
N CYS A 216 -15.46 -2.54 7.56
CA CYS A 216 -15.31 -2.22 8.98
C CYS A 216 -15.11 -0.72 9.24
N THR A 217 -15.55 -0.28 10.41
CA THR A 217 -15.21 1.00 11.07
C THR A 217 -14.42 0.73 12.36
N LEU A 218 -13.92 1.78 13.02
CA LEU A 218 -13.20 1.60 14.29
C LEU A 218 -14.06 0.93 15.36
N GLU A 219 -15.35 1.24 15.38
CA GLU A 219 -16.33 0.69 16.33
C GLU A 219 -16.47 -0.83 16.20
N ASP A 220 -16.32 -1.42 15.00
CA ASP A 220 -16.43 -2.87 14.85
C ASP A 220 -15.34 -3.61 15.65
N PHE A 221 -14.15 -3.02 15.82
CA PHE A 221 -13.11 -3.60 16.66
C PHE A 221 -13.47 -3.60 18.15
N GLU A 222 -14.46 -2.81 18.56
CA GLU A 222 -15.00 -2.79 19.93
C GLU A 222 -16.04 -3.91 20.17
N HIS A 223 -16.59 -4.49 19.10
CA HIS A 223 -17.66 -5.48 19.17
C HIS A 223 -17.31 -6.87 18.63
N CYS A 224 -16.21 -7.02 17.89
CA CYS A 224 -15.74 -8.33 17.44
C CYS A 224 -15.33 -9.23 18.61
N ASP A 225 -15.56 -10.53 18.43
CA ASP A 225 -15.08 -11.60 19.31
C ASP A 225 -13.94 -12.41 18.70
N THR A 226 -13.76 -12.33 17.37
CA THR A 226 -12.74 -13.08 16.65
C THR A 226 -12.15 -12.28 15.51
N ILE A 227 -10.82 -12.32 15.36
CA ILE A 227 -10.09 -11.69 14.25
C ILE A 227 -9.22 -12.72 13.57
N PHE A 228 -9.34 -12.81 12.24
CA PHE A 228 -8.45 -13.60 11.38
C PHE A 228 -7.54 -12.67 10.58
N PHE A 229 -6.24 -12.77 10.81
CA PHE A 229 -5.20 -12.00 10.13
C PHE A 229 -4.56 -12.81 9.00
N PHE A 230 -4.44 -12.20 7.82
CA PHE A 230 -3.75 -12.81 6.68
C PHE A 230 -2.76 -11.83 6.02
N GLY A 231 -1.48 -12.19 5.97
CA GLY A 231 -0.49 -11.51 5.14
C GLY A 231 -0.34 -10.00 5.42
N GLN A 232 -0.40 -9.59 6.69
CA GLN A 232 -0.30 -8.20 7.12
C GLN A 232 0.66 -8.05 8.31
N ASN A 233 1.59 -7.12 8.25
CA ASN A 233 2.50 -6.79 9.36
C ASN A 233 2.06 -5.49 10.06
N THR A 234 1.26 -5.61 11.11
CA THR A 234 0.78 -4.42 11.85
C THR A 234 1.90 -3.68 12.57
N GLY A 235 2.90 -4.39 13.10
CA GLY A 235 3.99 -3.81 13.91
C GLY A 235 4.87 -2.83 13.16
N THR A 236 5.12 -3.08 11.87
CA THR A 236 5.88 -2.17 11.00
C THR A 236 4.96 -1.30 10.14
N ASN A 237 3.83 -1.85 9.68
CA ASN A 237 3.03 -1.22 8.64
C ASN A 237 2.02 -0.19 9.14
N SER A 238 1.36 -0.51 10.25
CA SER A 238 0.27 0.29 10.82
C SER A 238 0.29 0.21 12.35
N PRO A 239 1.36 0.64 13.05
CA PRO A 239 1.54 0.31 14.47
C PRO A 239 0.46 0.90 15.39
N ARG A 240 -0.17 2.02 14.99
CA ARG A 240 -1.33 2.60 15.72
C ARG A 240 -2.50 1.61 15.83
N PHE A 241 -2.62 0.65 14.91
CA PHE A 241 -3.65 -0.37 14.96
C PHE A 241 -3.45 -1.35 16.14
N LEU A 242 -2.23 -1.52 16.65
CA LEU A 242 -1.95 -2.39 17.80
C LEU A 242 -2.75 -2.01 19.05
N HIS A 243 -3.10 -0.73 19.22
CA HIS A 243 -3.97 -0.32 20.33
C HIS A 243 -5.36 -0.93 20.24
N GLN A 244 -5.93 -1.08 19.03
CA GLN A 244 -7.23 -1.71 18.83
C GLN A 244 -7.16 -3.22 19.05
N LEU A 245 -6.11 -3.87 18.55
CA LEU A 245 -5.88 -5.30 18.78
C LEU A 245 -5.71 -5.60 20.27
N LYS A 246 -4.91 -4.80 20.98
CA LYS A 246 -4.73 -4.90 22.43
C LYS A 246 -6.08 -4.79 23.17
N LYS A 247 -6.89 -3.77 22.85
CA LYS A 247 -8.22 -3.59 23.47
C LYS A 247 -9.14 -4.78 23.18
N ALA A 248 -9.12 -5.31 21.96
CA ALA A 248 -9.90 -6.48 21.57
C ALA A 248 -9.49 -7.71 22.39
N VAL A 249 -8.19 -8.02 22.48
CA VAL A 249 -7.69 -9.17 23.26
C VAL A 249 -7.99 -9.02 24.75
N GLN A 250 -7.84 -7.81 25.31
CA GLN A 250 -8.18 -7.54 26.71
C GLN A 250 -9.67 -7.75 27.02
N ARG A 251 -10.54 -7.61 26.02
CA ARG A 251 -11.99 -7.93 26.10
C ARG A 251 -12.28 -9.43 25.94
N GLY A 252 -11.29 -10.24 25.55
CA GLY A 252 -11.44 -11.66 25.26
C GLY A 252 -11.61 -12.00 23.78
N CYS A 253 -11.36 -11.06 22.87
CA CYS A 253 -11.33 -11.35 21.44
C CYS A 253 -10.20 -12.33 21.12
N ARG A 254 -10.51 -13.36 20.34
CA ARG A 254 -9.56 -14.39 19.89
C ARG A 254 -8.93 -13.96 18.57
N ILE A 255 -7.61 -14.04 18.45
CA ILE A 255 -6.91 -13.62 17.22
C ILE A 255 -6.11 -14.78 16.64
N VAL A 256 -6.40 -15.13 15.39
CA VAL A 256 -5.68 -16.15 14.61
C VAL A 256 -4.93 -15.48 13.47
N THR A 257 -3.63 -15.76 13.36
CA THR A 257 -2.75 -15.11 12.38
C THR A 257 -2.16 -16.13 11.41
N PHE A 258 -2.22 -15.82 10.12
CA PHE A 258 -1.58 -16.53 9.01
C PHE A 258 -0.61 -15.59 8.31
N ASN A 259 0.69 -15.88 8.42
CA ASN A 259 1.73 -15.08 7.79
C ASN A 259 3.05 -15.88 7.71
N PRO A 260 3.76 -15.88 6.56
CA PRO A 260 5.02 -16.64 6.46
C PRO A 260 6.09 -16.22 7.47
N LEU A 261 6.12 -14.92 7.84
CA LEU A 261 7.01 -14.40 8.87
C LEU A 261 6.28 -14.18 10.19
N ARG A 262 6.94 -14.50 11.30
CA ARG A 262 6.51 -14.15 12.67
C ARG A 262 6.81 -12.69 12.98
N GLU A 263 5.80 -11.84 12.80
CA GLU A 263 5.96 -10.39 12.99
C GLU A 263 5.78 -9.97 14.45
N ARG A 264 6.79 -9.29 15.02
CA ARG A 264 6.82 -8.96 16.46
C ARG A 264 5.57 -8.25 16.97
N GLY A 265 4.99 -7.33 16.19
CA GLY A 265 3.78 -6.60 16.58
C GLY A 265 2.51 -7.45 16.60
N LEU A 266 2.48 -8.58 15.92
CA LEU A 266 1.38 -9.55 15.99
C LEU A 266 1.62 -10.62 17.06
N ILE A 267 2.82 -10.67 17.64
CA ILE A 267 3.15 -11.52 18.77
C ILE A 267 2.80 -10.79 20.08
N GLU A 268 3.36 -9.60 20.25
CA GLU A 268 3.36 -8.92 21.54
C GLU A 268 3.47 -7.39 21.39
N PHE A 269 2.71 -6.68 22.22
CA PHE A 269 2.69 -5.22 22.24
C PHE A 269 2.74 -4.64 23.65
N THR A 270 3.58 -3.62 23.83
CA THR A 270 3.62 -2.78 25.02
C THR A 270 3.30 -1.35 24.62
N ASP A 271 2.25 -0.79 25.24
CA ASP A 271 1.78 0.55 24.95
C ASP A 271 2.76 1.61 25.51
N PRO A 272 3.42 2.43 24.68
CA PRO A 272 4.37 3.45 25.15
C PRO A 272 3.71 4.55 25.99
N GLN A 273 2.38 4.67 25.96
CA GLN A 273 1.64 5.66 26.76
C GLN A 273 1.24 5.10 28.13
N ASN A 274 1.39 3.79 28.37
CA ASN A 274 1.12 3.18 29.68
C ASN A 274 2.40 3.11 30.51
N ILE A 275 2.68 4.16 31.28
CA ILE A 275 3.87 4.27 32.13
C ILE A 275 4.01 3.08 33.10
N LEU A 276 2.91 2.64 33.72
CA LEU A 276 2.95 1.51 34.65
C LEU A 276 3.30 0.20 33.92
N GLY A 277 2.74 -0.03 32.73
CA GLY A 277 3.09 -1.17 31.89
C GLY A 277 4.54 -1.14 31.42
N MET A 278 5.06 0.03 31.05
CA MET A 278 6.45 0.23 30.65
C MET A 278 7.47 -0.04 31.77
N VAL A 279 7.15 0.32 33.01
CA VAL A 279 8.02 0.10 34.19
C VAL A 279 7.97 -1.35 34.67
N THR A 280 6.79 -1.99 34.59
CA THR A 280 6.61 -3.37 35.04
C THR A 280 7.01 -4.42 34.00
N GLY A 281 7.32 -4.01 32.77
CA GLY A 281 7.59 -4.92 31.66
C GLY A 281 6.37 -5.70 31.18
N GLN A 282 5.16 -5.34 31.62
CA GLN A 282 3.93 -6.01 31.23
C GLN A 282 3.58 -5.70 29.78
N SER A 283 3.51 -6.75 28.98
CA SER A 283 3.10 -6.70 27.59
C SER A 283 1.77 -7.44 27.38
N THR A 284 1.13 -7.19 26.24
CA THR A 284 -0.06 -7.92 25.83
C THR A 284 0.32 -8.86 24.69
N GLN A 285 0.13 -10.16 24.90
CA GLN A 285 0.15 -11.14 23.82
C GLN A 285 -1.03 -10.84 22.88
N ILE A 286 -0.76 -10.69 21.59
CA ILE A 286 -1.76 -10.23 20.61
C ILE A 286 -2.52 -11.39 19.95
N PHE A 287 -1.86 -12.53 19.73
CA PHE A 287 -2.46 -13.67 19.07
C PHE A 287 -2.79 -14.80 20.06
N GLU A 288 -3.81 -15.59 19.73
CA GLU A 288 -4.06 -16.89 20.34
C GLU A 288 -3.36 -18.00 19.54
N LYS A 289 -3.44 -17.92 18.20
CA LYS A 289 -2.74 -18.85 17.28
C LYS A 289 -2.03 -18.13 16.15
N TYR A 290 -0.83 -18.62 15.81
CA TYR A 290 0.02 -18.09 14.74
C TYR A 290 0.53 -19.23 13.88
N TYR A 291 0.18 -19.21 12.60
CA TYR A 291 0.57 -20.23 11.64
C TYR A 291 1.39 -19.62 10.51
N GLN A 292 2.60 -20.14 10.31
CA GLN A 292 3.46 -19.76 9.19
C GLN A 292 3.02 -20.48 7.91
N VAL A 293 2.02 -19.90 7.24
CA VAL A 293 1.59 -20.34 5.91
C VAL A 293 2.69 -20.11 4.88
N LYS A 294 2.89 -21.03 3.94
CA LYS A 294 3.80 -20.83 2.79
C LYS A 294 3.30 -19.68 1.92
N PRO A 295 4.18 -18.88 1.29
CA PRO A 295 3.76 -17.88 0.32
C PRO A 295 2.89 -18.49 -0.79
N GLY A 296 1.67 -17.96 -0.94
CA GLY A 296 0.68 -18.47 -1.88
C GLY A 296 -0.19 -19.61 -1.35
N GLY A 297 -0.01 -20.04 -0.10
CA GLY A 297 -0.79 -21.07 0.55
C GLY A 297 -2.13 -20.61 1.12
N ASP A 298 -2.44 -19.31 1.08
CA ASP A 298 -3.62 -18.74 1.75
C ASP A 298 -4.95 -19.29 1.20
N ILE A 299 -5.05 -19.54 -0.11
CA ILE A 299 -6.23 -20.15 -0.74
C ILE A 299 -6.47 -21.56 -0.18
N ALA A 300 -5.40 -22.37 -0.03
CA ALA A 300 -5.46 -23.69 0.55
C ALA A 300 -5.90 -23.65 2.02
N VAL A 301 -5.37 -22.73 2.82
CA VAL A 301 -5.80 -22.52 4.22
C VAL A 301 -7.28 -22.17 4.28
N LEU A 302 -7.73 -21.20 3.49
CA LEU A 302 -9.13 -20.77 3.46
C LEU A 302 -10.07 -21.89 2.97
N ALA A 303 -9.64 -22.69 1.99
CA ALA A 303 -10.37 -23.88 1.57
C ALA A 303 -10.48 -24.90 2.70
N GLY A 304 -9.40 -25.16 3.43
CA GLY A 304 -9.38 -26.05 4.59
C GLY A 304 -10.30 -25.56 5.72
N LEU A 305 -10.25 -24.27 6.06
CA LEU A 305 -11.15 -23.65 7.05
C LEU A 305 -12.62 -23.83 6.65
N MET A 306 -12.97 -23.49 5.41
CA MET A 306 -14.34 -23.67 4.91
C MET A 306 -14.75 -25.13 4.87
N LYS A 307 -13.82 -26.05 4.58
CA LYS A 307 -14.08 -27.50 4.60
C LYS A 307 -14.42 -27.99 6.00
N CYS A 308 -13.73 -27.48 7.04
CA CYS A 308 -14.06 -27.73 8.43
C CYS A 308 -15.44 -27.15 8.81
N VAL A 309 -15.76 -25.95 8.34
CA VAL A 309 -17.08 -25.32 8.57
C VAL A 309 -18.20 -26.15 7.93
N LEU A 310 -18.03 -26.59 6.68
CA LEU A 310 -18.99 -27.45 5.99
C LEU A 310 -19.12 -28.82 6.68
N ALA A 311 -18.03 -29.40 7.17
CA ALA A 311 -18.09 -30.66 7.92
C ALA A 311 -18.86 -30.51 9.25
N ALA A 312 -18.70 -29.38 9.93
CA ALA A 312 -19.45 -29.07 11.15
C ALA A 312 -20.96 -28.88 10.86
N GLU A 313 -21.29 -28.21 9.75
CA GLU A 313 -22.66 -28.09 9.26
C GLU A 313 -23.25 -29.46 8.88
N ASP A 314 -22.52 -30.31 8.16
CA ASP A 314 -22.99 -31.64 7.77
C ASP A 314 -23.24 -32.52 9.02
N ALA A 315 -22.47 -32.31 10.10
CA ALA A 315 -22.65 -32.99 11.39
C ALA A 315 -23.80 -32.42 12.23
N ALA A 316 -24.13 -31.14 12.06
CA ALA A 316 -25.19 -30.43 12.77
C ALA A 316 -25.99 -29.50 11.83
N PRO A 317 -26.83 -30.06 10.94
CA PRO A 317 -27.48 -29.28 9.88
C PRO A 317 -28.38 -28.16 10.42
N GLY A 318 -28.26 -26.98 9.81
CA GLY A 318 -29.01 -25.77 10.14
C GLY A 318 -28.45 -24.96 11.31
N ILE A 319 -27.27 -25.32 11.85
CA ILE A 319 -26.72 -24.69 13.06
C ILE A 319 -25.49 -23.83 12.77
N VAL A 320 -24.64 -24.22 11.82
CA VAL A 320 -23.32 -23.60 11.63
C VAL A 320 -23.37 -22.47 10.61
N LEU A 321 -24.02 -22.73 9.47
CA LEU A 321 -24.18 -21.75 8.38
C LEU A 321 -25.36 -20.81 8.65
N ASP A 322 -25.21 -19.56 8.19
CA ASP A 322 -26.32 -18.60 8.16
C ASP A 322 -27.15 -18.82 6.88
N HIS A 323 -28.02 -19.84 6.89
CA HIS A 323 -28.82 -20.25 5.73
C HIS A 323 -29.73 -19.15 5.21
N ASP A 324 -30.34 -18.36 6.09
CA ASP A 324 -31.22 -17.27 5.71
C ASP A 324 -30.43 -16.17 4.99
N PHE A 325 -29.26 -15.80 5.53
CA PHE A 325 -28.35 -14.86 4.86
C PHE A 325 -27.88 -15.42 3.50
N ILE A 326 -27.43 -16.67 3.45
CA ILE A 326 -26.94 -17.28 2.21
C ILE A 326 -28.04 -17.25 1.12
N ALA A 327 -29.27 -17.68 1.45
CA ALA A 327 -30.37 -17.73 0.51
C ALA A 327 -30.83 -16.33 0.03
N SER A 328 -30.91 -15.37 0.95
CA SER A 328 -31.45 -14.04 0.66
C SER A 328 -30.41 -13.09 0.06
N GLU A 329 -29.18 -13.10 0.57
CA GLU A 329 -28.16 -12.08 0.30
C GLU A 329 -27.06 -12.53 -0.67
N THR A 330 -26.98 -13.81 -1.03
CA THR A 330 -25.83 -14.33 -1.77
C THR A 330 -26.18 -15.09 -3.07
N VAL A 331 -25.17 -15.31 -3.91
CA VAL A 331 -25.18 -16.21 -5.08
C VAL A 331 -23.89 -17.06 -5.12
N GLY A 332 -23.94 -18.24 -5.74
CA GLY A 332 -22.75 -19.09 -5.99
C GLY A 332 -22.30 -19.97 -4.82
N PHE A 333 -23.08 -20.05 -3.73
CA PHE A 333 -22.73 -20.84 -2.55
C PHE A 333 -22.54 -22.33 -2.86
N GLU A 334 -23.51 -22.98 -3.51
CA GLU A 334 -23.48 -24.44 -3.76
C GLU A 334 -22.28 -24.88 -4.61
N GLU A 335 -21.96 -24.12 -5.66
CA GLU A 335 -20.79 -24.37 -6.51
C GLU A 335 -19.49 -24.30 -5.69
N THR A 336 -19.39 -23.27 -4.84
CA THR A 336 -18.24 -23.04 -3.96
C THR A 336 -18.12 -24.13 -2.91
N ALA A 337 -19.22 -24.48 -2.25
CA ALA A 337 -19.26 -25.52 -1.23
C ALA A 337 -18.87 -26.88 -1.82
N ASN A 338 -19.36 -27.21 -3.02
CA ASN A 338 -18.95 -28.43 -3.73
C ASN A 338 -17.46 -28.42 -4.05
N ALA A 339 -16.92 -27.34 -4.62
CA ALA A 339 -15.50 -27.23 -4.93
C ALA A 339 -14.63 -27.44 -3.67
N VAL A 340 -14.98 -26.81 -2.55
CA VAL A 340 -14.29 -26.97 -1.25
C VAL A 340 -14.41 -28.40 -0.70
N ARG A 341 -15.58 -29.05 -0.83
CA ARG A 341 -15.76 -30.46 -0.44
C ARG A 341 -14.89 -31.39 -1.29
N THR A 342 -14.68 -31.09 -2.57
CA THR A 342 -13.85 -31.92 -3.46
C THR A 342 -12.34 -31.70 -3.30
N ALA A 343 -11.90 -30.55 -2.80
CA ALA A 343 -10.48 -30.27 -2.57
C ALA A 343 -9.84 -31.31 -1.63
N SER A 344 -8.69 -31.87 -2.02
CA SER A 344 -7.97 -32.88 -1.23
C SER A 344 -7.30 -32.27 0.00
N TRP A 345 -7.34 -32.95 1.14
CA TRP A 345 -6.56 -32.56 2.31
C TRP A 345 -5.06 -32.62 2.03
N ASP A 346 -4.58 -33.63 1.30
CA ASP A 346 -3.16 -33.76 0.95
C ASP A 346 -2.66 -32.53 0.18
N GLU A 347 -3.48 -32.00 -0.74
CA GLU A 347 -3.14 -30.81 -1.51
C GLU A 347 -3.20 -29.54 -0.66
N ILE A 348 -4.21 -29.44 0.22
CA ILE A 348 -4.33 -28.34 1.19
C ILE A 348 -3.09 -28.28 2.09
N GLU A 349 -2.67 -29.41 2.66
CA GLU A 349 -1.51 -29.47 3.56
C GLU A 349 -0.21 -29.15 2.81
N ARG A 350 0.00 -29.74 1.63
CA ARG A 350 1.20 -29.52 0.82
C ARG A 350 1.38 -28.04 0.43
N ILE A 351 0.33 -27.41 -0.09
CA ILE A 351 0.36 -26.04 -0.61
C ILE A 351 0.40 -25.03 0.54
N SER A 352 -0.42 -25.21 1.58
CA SER A 352 -0.42 -24.28 2.72
C SER A 352 0.84 -24.40 3.58
N GLY A 353 1.45 -25.58 3.63
CA GLY A 353 2.50 -25.91 4.59
C GLY A 353 1.98 -26.12 6.02
N LEU A 354 0.66 -26.15 6.22
CA LEU A 354 0.03 -26.37 7.51
C LEU A 354 -0.63 -27.74 7.55
N THR A 355 -0.58 -28.39 8.71
CA THR A 355 -1.27 -29.67 8.88
C THR A 355 -2.79 -29.47 9.00
N ARG A 356 -3.55 -30.52 8.69
CA ARG A 356 -5.00 -30.55 8.89
C ARG A 356 -5.39 -30.24 10.34
N ALA A 357 -4.60 -30.71 11.31
CA ALA A 357 -4.85 -30.44 12.72
C ALA A 357 -4.73 -28.95 13.07
N MET A 358 -3.74 -28.25 12.51
CA MET A 358 -3.58 -26.80 12.67
C MET A 358 -4.76 -26.03 12.05
N ILE A 359 -5.17 -26.44 10.85
CA ILE A 359 -6.32 -25.82 10.17
C ILE A 359 -7.62 -26.10 10.94
N GLN A 360 -7.81 -27.31 11.46
CA GLN A 360 -8.97 -27.65 12.28
C GLN A 360 -9.02 -26.80 13.55
N GLU A 361 -7.89 -26.62 14.25
CA GLU A 361 -7.83 -25.77 15.44
C GLU A 361 -8.23 -24.31 15.13
N ALA A 362 -7.73 -23.75 14.03
CA ALA A 362 -8.16 -22.44 13.56
C ALA A 362 -9.66 -22.41 13.20
N ALA A 363 -10.18 -23.47 12.58
CA ALA A 363 -11.60 -23.58 12.26
C ALA A 363 -12.46 -23.67 13.52
N ASP A 364 -12.03 -24.35 14.57
CA ASP A 364 -12.74 -24.45 15.84
C ASP A 364 -12.87 -23.07 16.51
N ILE A 365 -11.83 -22.23 16.40
CA ILE A 365 -11.88 -20.82 16.81
C ILE A 365 -12.94 -20.08 16.00
N TYR A 366 -12.91 -20.21 14.67
CA TYR A 366 -13.88 -19.57 13.79
C TYR A 366 -15.32 -20.02 14.05
N LEU A 367 -15.55 -21.31 14.31
CA LEU A 367 -16.85 -21.89 14.62
C LEU A 367 -17.41 -21.38 15.95
N SER A 368 -16.53 -21.07 16.91
CA SER A 368 -16.93 -20.47 18.19
C SER A 368 -17.31 -18.99 18.10
N ALA A 369 -16.97 -18.31 16.99
CA ALA A 369 -17.21 -16.89 16.81
C ALA A 369 -18.69 -16.58 16.52
N ASP A 370 -19.21 -15.48 17.06
CA ASP A 370 -20.44 -14.84 16.57
C ASP A 370 -20.09 -13.68 15.61
N LYS A 371 -18.99 -12.97 15.85
CA LYS A 371 -18.59 -11.75 15.13
C LYS A 371 -17.13 -11.79 14.73
N ALA A 372 -16.89 -12.21 13.49
CA ALA A 372 -15.57 -12.36 12.92
C ALA A 372 -15.18 -11.20 11.98
N ILE A 373 -13.97 -10.66 12.17
CA ILE A 373 -13.33 -9.73 11.24
C ILE A 373 -12.19 -10.43 10.49
N GLY A 374 -12.22 -10.38 9.15
CA GLY A 374 -11.12 -10.80 8.29
C GLY A 374 -10.22 -9.61 7.94
N ILE A 375 -8.97 -9.64 8.40
CA ILE A 375 -7.98 -8.59 8.18
C ILE A 375 -6.92 -9.07 7.22
N TYR A 376 -6.55 -8.22 6.27
CA TYR A 376 -5.48 -8.57 5.36
C TYR A 376 -4.69 -7.37 4.84
N GLY A 377 -3.53 -7.67 4.26
CA GLY A 377 -2.62 -6.71 3.65
C GLY A 377 -2.10 -7.20 2.30
N MET A 378 -0.89 -6.75 1.97
CA MET A 378 -0.26 -7.06 0.67
C MET A 378 0.11 -8.53 0.48
N GLY A 379 0.18 -9.30 1.56
CA GLY A 379 0.38 -10.76 1.48
C GLY A 379 -0.79 -11.49 0.84
N LEU A 380 -1.95 -10.86 0.62
CA LEU A 380 -3.04 -11.44 -0.16
C LEU A 380 -3.18 -10.83 -1.56
N THR A 381 -2.84 -9.55 -1.71
CA THR A 381 -3.12 -8.79 -2.94
C THR A 381 -2.02 -8.89 -4.00
N GLN A 382 -0.76 -9.11 -3.60
CA GLN A 382 0.41 -9.12 -4.49
C GLN A 382 0.79 -10.53 -4.97
N HIS A 383 -0.23 -11.28 -5.41
CA HIS A 383 -0.13 -12.65 -5.94
C HIS A 383 -0.84 -12.74 -7.30
N VAL A 384 -0.43 -13.68 -8.15
CA VAL A 384 -1.07 -13.89 -9.47
C VAL A 384 -2.54 -14.29 -9.33
N ASN A 385 -2.88 -15.16 -8.38
CA ASN A 385 -4.27 -15.47 -8.03
C ASN A 385 -4.75 -14.71 -6.78
N GLY A 386 -4.28 -13.47 -6.58
CA GLY A 386 -4.70 -12.62 -5.47
C GLY A 386 -6.20 -12.33 -5.45
N TRP A 387 -6.88 -12.36 -6.60
CA TRP A 387 -8.35 -12.30 -6.67
C TRP A 387 -9.01 -13.44 -5.88
N LEU A 388 -8.47 -14.65 -5.98
CA LEU A 388 -9.03 -15.83 -5.35
C LEU A 388 -8.72 -15.88 -3.86
N ASN A 389 -7.56 -15.39 -3.43
CA ASN A 389 -7.28 -15.10 -2.02
C ASN A 389 -8.40 -14.27 -1.37
N LEU A 390 -8.78 -13.16 -2.02
CA LEU A 390 -9.83 -12.28 -1.50
C LEU A 390 -11.21 -12.91 -1.62
N GLY A 391 -11.51 -13.61 -2.72
CA GLY A 391 -12.76 -14.33 -2.91
C GLY A 391 -12.99 -15.36 -1.81
N MET A 392 -11.95 -16.15 -1.48
CA MET A 392 -12.02 -17.18 -0.44
C MET A 392 -12.15 -16.60 0.97
N LEU A 393 -11.50 -15.47 1.26
CA LEU A 393 -11.69 -14.77 2.54
C LEU A 393 -13.11 -14.19 2.65
N CYS A 394 -13.64 -13.62 1.57
CA CYS A 394 -15.04 -13.19 1.50
C CYS A 394 -15.99 -14.37 1.70
N ASN A 395 -15.77 -15.50 1.02
CA ASN A 395 -16.59 -16.71 1.16
C ASN A 395 -16.68 -17.15 2.61
N LEU A 396 -15.53 -17.27 3.30
CA LEU A 396 -15.49 -17.69 4.70
C LEU A 396 -16.39 -16.80 5.56
N LEU A 397 -16.27 -15.47 5.41
CA LEU A 397 -17.12 -14.52 6.16
C LEU A 397 -18.60 -14.63 5.79
N LEU A 398 -18.93 -14.80 4.50
CA LEU A 398 -20.30 -14.91 4.01
C LEU A 398 -21.01 -16.18 4.50
N MET A 399 -20.30 -17.30 4.65
CA MET A 399 -20.89 -18.58 5.11
C MET A 399 -21.63 -18.48 6.45
N ARG A 400 -21.23 -17.54 7.30
CA ARG A 400 -21.81 -17.33 8.63
C ARG A 400 -22.33 -15.90 8.84
N GLY A 401 -22.69 -15.20 7.76
CA GLY A 401 -23.33 -13.88 7.85
C GLY A 401 -22.45 -12.77 8.46
N ASN A 402 -21.11 -12.89 8.39
CA ASN A 402 -20.17 -11.90 8.94
C ASN A 402 -19.99 -10.65 8.06
N MET A 403 -21.01 -10.24 7.31
CA MET A 403 -21.05 -8.98 6.56
C MET A 403 -22.38 -8.26 6.77
N GLY A 404 -22.33 -6.94 6.92
CA GLY A 404 -23.52 -6.16 7.31
C GLY A 404 -23.93 -6.40 8.78
N LYS A 405 -22.97 -6.71 9.65
CA LYS A 405 -23.15 -6.99 11.08
C LYS A 405 -22.12 -6.20 11.89
N GLN A 406 -22.56 -5.46 12.92
CA GLN A 406 -21.65 -4.71 13.79
C GLN A 406 -20.67 -5.67 14.49
N GLY A 407 -19.38 -5.34 14.43
CA GLY A 407 -18.32 -6.20 14.94
C GLY A 407 -17.83 -7.28 13.98
N ALA A 408 -18.33 -7.32 12.75
CA ALA A 408 -17.91 -8.28 11.73
C ALA A 408 -17.61 -7.59 10.40
N GLY A 409 -16.84 -8.26 9.54
CA GLY A 409 -16.60 -7.78 8.19
C GLY A 409 -15.20 -8.04 7.68
N ILE A 410 -14.87 -7.36 6.58
CA ILE A 410 -13.57 -7.46 5.91
C ILE A 410 -12.84 -6.12 6.00
N SER A 411 -11.57 -6.17 6.40
CA SER A 411 -10.75 -4.99 6.70
C SER A 411 -9.37 -5.06 6.01
N PRO A 412 -9.24 -4.58 4.76
CA PRO A 412 -7.95 -4.33 4.14
C PRO A 412 -7.22 -3.18 4.87
N VAL A 413 -6.03 -3.45 5.39
CA VAL A 413 -5.19 -2.40 5.98
C VAL A 413 -4.33 -1.78 4.90
N ARG A 414 -4.70 -0.58 4.43
CA ARG A 414 -4.01 0.09 3.32
C ARG A 414 -2.72 0.79 3.78
N GLY A 415 -1.78 0.91 2.85
CA GLY A 415 -0.46 1.52 3.08
C GLY A 415 -0.49 3.05 3.15
N HIS A 416 -0.36 3.71 2.00
CA HIS A 416 -0.21 5.17 1.88
C HIS A 416 -1.40 5.96 2.38
N SER A 417 -1.12 7.04 3.11
CA SER A 417 -2.06 7.86 3.88
C SER A 417 -3.34 8.34 3.19
N ASN A 418 -3.37 8.45 1.85
CA ASN A 418 -4.56 8.86 1.10
C ASN A 418 -4.85 8.01 -0.15
N VAL A 419 -4.23 6.83 -0.30
CA VAL A 419 -4.38 6.02 -1.53
C VAL A 419 -5.83 5.63 -1.85
N GLN A 420 -6.66 5.45 -0.83
CA GLN A 420 -8.09 5.21 -1.02
C GLN A 420 -8.79 6.48 -1.54
N GLY A 421 -8.55 7.60 -0.86
CA GLY A 421 -9.21 8.87 -1.12
C GLY A 421 -8.98 9.40 -2.53
N GLN A 422 -7.75 9.31 -3.02
CA GLN A 422 -7.43 9.71 -4.39
C GLN A 422 -8.30 9.02 -5.43
N ARG A 423 -8.53 7.71 -5.24
CA ARG A 423 -9.41 6.94 -6.11
C ARG A 423 -10.86 7.41 -6.00
N THR A 424 -11.32 7.62 -4.78
CA THR A 424 -12.68 8.09 -4.50
C THR A 424 -12.99 9.40 -5.22
N VAL A 425 -12.02 10.30 -5.35
CA VAL A 425 -12.19 11.61 -6.02
C VAL A 425 -11.70 11.65 -7.48
N GLY A 426 -11.55 10.48 -8.12
CA GLY A 426 -11.42 10.39 -9.58
C GLY A 426 -10.06 9.99 -10.15
N ILE A 427 -9.06 9.70 -9.32
CA ILE A 427 -7.79 9.11 -9.78
C ILE A 427 -8.00 7.63 -10.10
N GLY A 428 -7.98 7.30 -11.38
CA GLY A 428 -8.08 5.92 -11.84
C GLY A 428 -8.35 5.83 -13.33
N GLU A 429 -8.02 4.69 -13.90
CA GLU A 429 -7.98 4.47 -15.34
C GLU A 429 -9.35 4.07 -15.93
N LYS A 430 -10.28 3.54 -15.12
CA LYS A 430 -11.61 3.17 -15.64
C LYS A 430 -12.50 4.39 -15.87
N SER A 431 -13.22 4.44 -16.99
CA SER A 431 -14.13 5.55 -17.33
C SER A 431 -15.25 5.73 -16.32
N ALA A 432 -15.69 4.64 -15.69
CA ALA A 432 -16.72 4.67 -14.66
C ALA A 432 -16.29 5.28 -13.30
N HIS A 433 -15.02 5.68 -13.11
CA HIS A 433 -14.59 6.29 -11.84
C HIS A 433 -15.13 7.70 -11.63
N MET A 434 -15.35 8.46 -12.71
CA MET A 434 -15.91 9.80 -12.65
C MET A 434 -17.25 9.82 -13.39
N PRO A 435 -18.33 10.35 -12.79
CA PRO A 435 -19.62 10.42 -13.47
C PRO A 435 -19.53 11.35 -14.70
N ALA A 436 -19.75 10.78 -15.89
CA ALA A 436 -19.61 11.49 -17.16
C ALA A 436 -20.62 12.64 -17.29
N ASP A 437 -21.83 12.44 -16.79
CA ASP A 437 -22.88 13.44 -16.67
C ASP A 437 -22.43 14.63 -15.81
N LYS A 438 -21.76 14.37 -14.68
CA LYS A 438 -21.22 15.42 -13.81
C LYS A 438 -20.08 16.19 -14.47
N LEU A 439 -19.19 15.53 -15.19
CA LEU A 439 -18.14 16.23 -15.94
C LEU A 439 -18.73 17.17 -17.01
N LYS A 440 -19.78 16.74 -17.70
CA LYS A 440 -20.48 17.56 -18.69
C LYS A 440 -21.26 18.71 -18.04
N GLU A 441 -22.00 18.43 -16.98
CA GLU A 441 -22.81 19.40 -16.22
C GLU A 441 -21.92 20.52 -15.65
N LEU A 442 -20.89 20.14 -14.89
CA LEU A 442 -20.06 21.08 -14.13
C LEU A 442 -19.08 21.83 -15.02
N PHE A 443 -18.47 21.15 -16.00
CA PHE A 443 -17.30 21.69 -16.72
C PHE A 443 -17.47 21.78 -18.23
N GLY A 444 -18.55 21.22 -18.78
CA GLY A 444 -18.75 21.15 -20.23
C GLY A 444 -17.83 20.16 -20.94
N ILE A 445 -17.10 19.32 -20.20
CA ILE A 445 -16.15 18.35 -20.72
C ILE A 445 -16.91 17.08 -21.16
N ASP A 446 -16.61 16.60 -22.36
CA ASP A 446 -17.04 15.27 -22.79
C ASP A 446 -16.09 14.22 -22.19
N ALA A 447 -16.61 13.37 -21.31
CA ALA A 447 -15.80 12.41 -20.58
C ALA A 447 -15.18 11.36 -21.54
N PRO A 448 -13.89 11.00 -21.35
CA PRO A 448 -13.28 9.89 -22.08
C PRO A 448 -14.06 8.59 -21.86
N THR A 449 -14.47 7.93 -22.94
CA THR A 449 -15.27 6.69 -22.88
C THR A 449 -14.40 5.45 -22.71
N GLU A 450 -13.20 5.46 -23.29
CA GLU A 450 -12.21 4.38 -23.19
C GLU A 450 -11.48 4.38 -21.85
N ASN A 451 -11.21 3.20 -21.31
CA ASN A 451 -10.32 3.07 -20.15
C ASN A 451 -8.90 3.54 -20.50
N GLY A 452 -8.26 4.23 -19.56
CA GLY A 452 -6.85 4.61 -19.65
C GLY A 452 -5.91 3.50 -19.18
N LEU A 453 -4.65 3.89 -18.96
CA LEU A 453 -3.58 3.00 -18.52
C LEU A 453 -3.47 2.95 -16.98
N ASN A 454 -3.42 1.74 -16.41
CA ASN A 454 -2.93 1.51 -15.05
C ASN A 454 -1.38 1.43 -15.05
N ALA A 455 -0.76 1.30 -13.87
CA ALA A 455 0.70 1.33 -13.75
C ALA A 455 1.42 0.31 -14.66
N VAL A 456 0.93 -0.94 -14.74
CA VAL A 456 1.54 -1.96 -15.61
C VAL A 456 1.40 -1.60 -17.08
N ARG A 457 0.21 -1.18 -17.52
CA ARG A 457 -0.02 -0.75 -18.91
C ARG A 457 0.77 0.50 -19.28
N ALA A 458 0.96 1.42 -18.34
CA ALA A 458 1.83 2.58 -18.52
C ALA A 458 3.29 2.15 -18.70
N CYS A 459 3.77 1.18 -17.92
CA CYS A 459 5.11 0.62 -18.07
C CYS A 459 5.30 -0.10 -19.41
N GLU A 460 4.32 -0.88 -19.86
CA GLU A 460 4.34 -1.47 -21.21
C GLU A 460 4.44 -0.39 -22.29
N GLY A 461 3.65 0.68 -22.15
CA GLY A 461 3.69 1.81 -23.07
C GLY A 461 5.00 2.61 -23.05
N ILE A 462 5.70 2.65 -21.92
CA ILE A 462 7.05 3.23 -21.84
C ILE A 462 8.05 2.34 -22.59
N LEU A 463 7.94 1.02 -22.44
CA LEU A 463 8.85 0.07 -23.08
C LEU A 463 8.64 -0.02 -24.61
N ASP A 464 7.41 0.14 -25.09
CA ASP A 464 7.10 0.13 -26.54
C ASP A 464 7.17 1.52 -27.21
N GLY A 465 7.32 2.59 -26.42
CA GLY A 465 7.45 3.97 -26.88
C GLY A 465 6.12 4.69 -27.20
N SER A 466 4.97 4.08 -26.90
CA SER A 466 3.65 4.71 -27.04
C SER A 466 3.37 5.77 -25.97
N VAL A 467 3.92 5.61 -24.77
CA VAL A 467 3.94 6.63 -23.72
C VAL A 467 5.14 7.54 -23.93
N LYS A 468 4.88 8.83 -24.08
CA LYS A 468 5.90 9.86 -24.35
C LYS A 468 6.03 10.89 -23.23
N ALA A 469 5.06 10.97 -22.34
CA ALA A 469 5.11 11.89 -21.22
C ALA A 469 4.68 11.25 -19.91
N MET A 470 5.43 11.51 -18.85
CA MET A 470 5.11 11.11 -17.49
C MET A 470 5.06 12.33 -16.58
N ILE A 471 3.89 12.64 -16.05
CA ILE A 471 3.68 13.67 -15.04
C ILE A 471 3.45 12.92 -13.73
N SER A 472 4.33 13.11 -12.76
CA SER A 472 4.30 12.40 -11.47
C SER A 472 3.94 13.35 -10.35
N LEU A 473 2.75 13.18 -9.77
CA LEU A 473 2.33 13.83 -8.55
C LEU A 473 2.86 13.05 -7.33
N GLY A 474 4.10 13.37 -6.96
CA GLY A 474 4.87 12.66 -5.95
C GLY A 474 5.32 11.27 -6.36
N GLY A 475 5.96 10.58 -5.40
CA GLY A 475 6.38 9.19 -5.52
C GLY A 475 7.75 8.98 -6.16
N ASN A 476 8.43 7.92 -5.70
CA ASN A 476 9.65 7.41 -6.33
C ASN A 476 9.27 6.25 -7.27
N LEU A 477 8.50 6.57 -8.31
CA LEU A 477 7.83 5.58 -9.16
C LEU A 477 8.81 4.60 -9.81
N VAL A 478 9.87 5.09 -10.46
CA VAL A 478 10.86 4.24 -11.15
C VAL A 478 11.42 3.19 -10.19
N ARG A 479 11.70 3.57 -8.94
CA ARG A 479 12.22 2.67 -7.92
C ARG A 479 11.19 1.64 -7.44
N ALA A 480 9.91 2.01 -7.38
CA ALA A 480 8.83 1.17 -6.90
C ALA A 480 8.37 0.11 -7.91
N LEU A 481 8.58 0.35 -9.20
CA LEU A 481 8.09 -0.50 -10.29
C LEU A 481 8.78 -1.89 -10.32
N PRO A 482 8.06 -2.95 -10.75
CA PRO A 482 8.68 -4.24 -11.06
C PRO A 482 9.58 -4.08 -12.29
N ASP A 483 10.48 -5.04 -12.54
CA ASP A 483 11.34 -5.03 -13.74
C ASP A 483 12.12 -3.72 -13.92
N ARG A 484 12.49 -3.12 -12.79
CA ARG A 484 12.98 -1.74 -12.67
C ARG A 484 14.08 -1.40 -13.67
N GLN A 485 15.03 -2.31 -13.89
CA GLN A 485 16.19 -2.02 -14.74
C GLN A 485 15.78 -1.68 -16.18
N ARG A 486 14.86 -2.45 -16.77
CA ARG A 486 14.34 -2.18 -18.12
C ARG A 486 13.63 -0.85 -18.20
N LEU A 487 12.87 -0.51 -17.15
CA LEU A 487 12.16 0.75 -17.06
C LEU A 487 13.13 1.93 -16.89
N GLU A 488 14.18 1.79 -16.07
CA GLU A 488 15.23 2.80 -15.93
C GLU A 488 15.98 3.06 -17.24
N GLU A 489 16.18 2.03 -18.06
CA GLU A 489 16.79 2.16 -19.39
C GLU A 489 15.85 2.83 -20.41
N ALA A 490 14.54 2.53 -20.35
CA ALA A 490 13.55 3.08 -21.26
C ALA A 490 13.08 4.50 -20.88
N TRP A 491 13.12 4.86 -19.59
CA TRP A 491 12.59 6.12 -19.08
C TRP A 491 13.15 7.38 -19.78
N PRO A 492 14.46 7.49 -20.05
CA PRO A 492 15.04 8.66 -20.74
C PRO A 492 14.58 8.85 -22.18
N THR A 493 13.92 7.85 -22.79
CA THR A 493 13.43 7.93 -24.17
C THR A 493 12.16 8.77 -24.30
N MET A 494 11.43 9.00 -23.20
CA MET A 494 10.24 9.84 -23.16
C MET A 494 10.57 11.29 -23.54
N GLU A 495 9.62 11.94 -24.21
CA GLU A 495 9.73 13.33 -24.63
C GLU A 495 9.66 14.29 -23.44
N LEU A 496 8.91 13.94 -22.39
CA LEU A 496 8.67 14.80 -21.23
C LEU A 496 8.57 14.01 -19.93
N THR A 497 9.33 14.40 -18.92
CA THR A 497 9.20 13.89 -17.54
C THR A 497 9.04 15.04 -16.56
N VAL A 498 7.97 15.05 -15.78
CA VAL A 498 7.69 16.10 -14.78
C VAL A 498 7.49 15.46 -13.43
N HIS A 499 8.25 15.91 -12.44
CA HIS A 499 8.19 15.38 -11.08
C HIS A 499 7.79 16.49 -10.11
N ILE A 500 6.58 16.37 -9.54
CA ILE A 500 6.11 17.22 -8.44
C ILE A 500 6.55 16.54 -7.15
N ALA A 501 7.49 17.13 -6.41
CA ALA A 501 8.15 16.41 -5.32
C ALA A 501 8.61 17.30 -4.17
N THR A 502 8.74 16.72 -2.98
CA THR A 502 9.23 17.39 -1.78
C THR A 502 10.73 17.22 -1.54
N LYS A 503 11.30 16.09 -1.98
CA LYS A 503 12.73 15.71 -1.84
C LYS A 503 13.24 14.99 -3.09
N LEU A 504 14.56 14.98 -3.28
CA LEU A 504 15.20 14.23 -4.36
C LEU A 504 15.01 12.72 -4.18
N ASN A 505 14.73 12.00 -5.26
CA ASN A 505 14.62 10.54 -5.25
C ASN A 505 15.11 9.95 -6.58
N ARG A 506 15.19 8.61 -6.65
CA ARG A 506 15.73 7.87 -7.80
C ARG A 506 15.06 8.22 -9.13
N SER A 507 13.74 8.47 -9.13
CA SER A 507 13.01 8.76 -10.36
C SER A 507 13.47 10.05 -11.03
N HIS A 508 13.94 11.03 -10.24
CA HIS A 508 14.45 12.29 -10.77
C HIS A 508 15.79 12.13 -11.49
N LEU A 509 16.48 11.00 -11.29
CA LEU A 509 17.77 10.72 -11.87
C LEU A 509 17.68 10.00 -13.21
N ALA A 510 16.48 9.75 -13.72
CA ALA A 510 16.24 9.26 -15.08
C ALA A 510 15.51 10.34 -15.90
N PRO A 511 16.16 11.46 -16.25
CA PRO A 511 15.49 12.53 -16.97
C PRO A 511 15.12 12.09 -18.39
N GLY A 512 13.89 12.42 -18.82
CA GLY A 512 13.50 12.35 -20.23
C GLY A 512 14.21 13.41 -21.08
N LYS A 513 13.81 13.55 -22.35
CA LYS A 513 14.37 14.57 -23.26
C LYS A 513 14.18 15.98 -22.72
N GLU A 514 13.00 16.28 -22.20
CA GLU A 514 12.74 17.46 -21.38
C GLU A 514 12.30 16.99 -19.99
N SER A 515 13.07 17.36 -18.94
CA SER A 515 12.79 16.92 -17.57
C SER A 515 12.70 18.09 -16.61
N TYR A 516 11.71 18.06 -15.72
CA TYR A 516 11.44 19.10 -14.74
C TYR A 516 11.23 18.51 -13.35
N ILE A 517 11.80 19.17 -12.34
CA ILE A 517 11.49 18.95 -10.93
C ILE A 517 10.77 20.20 -10.41
N LEU A 518 9.52 20.02 -9.97
CA LEU A 518 8.66 21.07 -9.46
C LEU A 518 8.50 20.88 -7.95
N PRO A 519 9.17 21.70 -7.11
CA PRO A 519 9.12 21.54 -5.67
C PRO A 519 7.72 21.84 -5.14
N CYS A 520 7.18 20.93 -4.31
CA CYS A 520 5.88 21.12 -3.68
C CYS A 520 5.95 21.21 -2.15
N LEU A 521 4.89 21.80 -1.57
CA LEU A 521 4.65 21.79 -0.13
C LEU A 521 4.48 20.35 0.38
N GLY A 522 5.09 20.06 1.51
CA GLY A 522 4.79 18.89 2.32
C GLY A 522 3.50 19.13 3.11
N ARG A 523 2.94 18.06 3.68
CA ARG A 523 1.69 18.14 4.41
C ARG A 523 1.81 18.91 5.74
N THR A 524 3.02 18.97 6.28
CA THR A 524 3.35 19.73 7.47
C THR A 524 3.52 21.22 7.20
N ASP A 525 3.72 21.64 5.94
CA ASP A 525 3.97 23.03 5.58
C ASP A 525 2.66 23.84 5.57
N LYS A 526 2.74 25.10 6.00
CA LYS A 526 1.64 26.07 5.84
C LYS A 526 1.38 26.32 4.37
N ASP A 527 0.11 26.28 3.99
CA ASP A 527 -0.36 26.67 2.68
C ASP A 527 -1.21 27.93 2.81
N ILE A 528 -0.68 29.07 2.39
CA ILE A 528 -1.36 30.37 2.45
C ILE A 528 -1.73 30.80 1.04
N GLN A 529 -3.03 30.84 0.75
CA GLN A 529 -3.57 31.28 -0.53
C GLN A 529 -4.33 32.61 -0.38
N ALA A 530 -4.90 33.12 -1.46
CA ALA A 530 -5.57 34.43 -1.45
C ALA A 530 -6.72 34.54 -0.42
N SER A 531 -7.40 33.43 -0.10
CA SER A 531 -8.44 33.38 0.94
C SER A 531 -7.90 33.16 2.36
N GLY A 532 -6.59 32.98 2.53
CA GLY A 532 -5.93 32.72 3.81
C GLY A 532 -5.35 31.30 3.90
N PRO A 533 -5.10 30.80 5.13
CA PRO A 533 -4.60 29.44 5.36
C PRO A 533 -5.55 28.38 4.81
N GLN A 534 -5.00 27.42 4.08
CA GLN A 534 -5.77 26.32 3.48
C GLN A 534 -5.59 25.02 4.28
N ALA A 535 -6.57 24.13 4.12
CA ALA A 535 -6.53 22.76 4.63
C ALA A 535 -6.69 21.79 3.46
N VAL A 536 -5.99 20.67 3.53
CA VAL A 536 -6.17 19.53 2.61
C VAL A 536 -6.91 18.41 3.33
N SER A 537 -7.54 17.52 2.57
CA SER A 537 -8.31 16.41 3.14
C SER A 537 -7.82 15.03 2.64
N MET A 538 -8.11 13.97 3.42
CA MET A 538 -7.69 12.60 3.12
C MET A 538 -8.71 11.57 3.60
N GLU A 539 -8.80 10.44 2.89
CA GLU A 539 -9.56 9.26 3.28
C GLU A 539 -8.65 8.18 3.87
N ASP A 540 -9.03 7.61 5.02
CA ASP A 540 -8.34 6.49 5.64
C ASP A 540 -8.85 5.10 5.19
N SER A 541 -8.22 4.04 5.71
CA SER A 541 -8.54 2.65 5.36
C SER A 541 -9.97 2.22 5.75
N LEU A 542 -10.62 2.95 6.66
CA LEU A 542 -11.97 2.69 7.15
C LEU A 542 -12.98 3.70 6.58
N SER A 543 -12.62 4.36 5.48
CA SER A 543 -13.46 5.29 4.72
C SER A 543 -13.93 6.52 5.50
N HIS A 544 -13.10 7.01 6.43
CA HIS A 544 -13.32 8.29 7.08
C HIS A 544 -12.49 9.39 6.42
N ILE A 545 -13.10 10.56 6.23
CA ILE A 545 -12.48 11.76 5.65
C ILE A 545 -12.07 12.71 6.76
N SER A 546 -10.80 13.10 6.80
CA SER A 546 -10.27 14.04 7.80
C SER A 546 -9.53 15.20 7.13
N GLY A 547 -9.71 16.41 7.66
CA GLY A 547 -8.91 17.59 7.30
C GLY A 547 -7.52 17.61 7.95
N SER A 548 -6.56 18.24 7.27
CA SER A 548 -5.18 18.41 7.70
C SER A 548 -4.72 19.84 7.48
N ILE A 549 -4.14 20.45 8.51
CA ILE A 549 -3.67 21.84 8.50
C ILE A 549 -2.17 21.86 8.80
N GLY A 550 -1.36 22.17 7.80
CA GLY A 550 0.08 22.33 7.98
C GLY A 550 0.44 23.58 8.79
N GLN A 551 1.54 23.51 9.54
CA GLN A 551 1.95 24.55 10.50
C GLN A 551 3.43 24.95 10.40
N ALA A 552 4.24 24.26 9.60
CA ALA A 552 5.65 24.58 9.39
C ALA A 552 5.83 25.66 8.32
N GLU A 553 6.89 26.46 8.42
CA GLU A 553 7.24 27.36 7.32
C GLU A 553 7.77 26.54 6.14
N PRO A 554 7.33 26.81 4.89
CA PRO A 554 7.87 26.17 3.70
C PRO A 554 9.40 26.31 3.60
N PRO A 555 10.09 25.37 2.93
CA PRO A 555 11.55 25.41 2.84
C PRO A 555 12.08 26.58 1.99
N SER A 556 11.22 27.24 1.19
CA SER A 556 11.54 28.39 0.36
C SER A 556 10.25 29.10 -0.07
N GLU A 557 10.32 30.40 -0.34
CA GLU A 557 9.20 31.20 -0.91
C GLU A 557 8.85 30.79 -2.34
N GLN A 558 9.72 30.05 -3.02
CA GLN A 558 9.48 29.54 -4.38
C GLN A 558 8.75 28.19 -4.41
N VAL A 559 8.42 27.59 -3.28
CA VAL A 559 7.67 26.31 -3.25
C VAL A 559 6.17 26.58 -3.33
N MET A 560 5.47 25.84 -4.19
CA MET A 560 4.03 25.94 -4.38
C MET A 560 3.31 24.70 -3.84
N SER A 561 2.01 24.83 -3.54
CA SER A 561 1.19 23.66 -3.20
C SER A 561 1.02 22.74 -4.41
N GLU A 562 0.82 21.44 -4.18
CA GLU A 562 0.46 20.50 -5.24
C GLU A 562 -0.76 20.98 -6.04
N THR A 563 -1.77 21.53 -5.34
CA THR A 563 -2.99 22.10 -5.94
C THR A 563 -2.66 23.23 -6.91
N ALA A 564 -1.80 24.18 -6.51
CA ALA A 564 -1.41 25.31 -7.34
C ALA A 564 -0.60 24.85 -8.57
N ILE A 565 0.31 23.90 -8.39
CA ILE A 565 1.12 23.35 -9.49
C ILE A 565 0.23 22.66 -10.52
N VAL A 566 -0.71 21.81 -10.07
CA VAL A 566 -1.66 21.12 -10.96
C VAL A 566 -2.55 22.11 -11.70
N ALA A 567 -3.11 23.10 -11.00
CA ALA A 567 -3.96 24.13 -11.59
C ALA A 567 -3.20 24.94 -12.67
N ARG A 568 -1.96 25.35 -12.39
CA ARG A 568 -1.13 26.10 -13.34
C ARG A 568 -0.66 25.29 -14.53
N LEU A 569 -0.36 24.01 -14.35
CA LEU A 569 -0.09 23.09 -15.46
C LEU A 569 -1.33 22.96 -16.37
N ALA A 570 -2.52 22.84 -15.77
CA ALA A 570 -3.77 22.77 -16.51
C ALA A 570 -4.04 24.06 -17.30
N GLU A 571 -3.86 25.24 -16.70
CA GLU A 571 -4.00 26.53 -17.38
C GLU A 571 -3.02 26.71 -18.54
N ALA A 572 -1.78 26.22 -18.40
CA ALA A 572 -0.76 26.32 -19.44
C ALA A 572 -0.98 25.32 -20.60
N THR A 573 -1.78 24.27 -20.39
CA THR A 573 -1.98 23.17 -21.35
C THR A 573 -3.32 23.25 -22.07
N LEU A 574 -4.39 23.53 -21.32
CA LEU A 574 -5.76 23.40 -21.81
C LEU A 574 -6.23 24.66 -22.57
N PRO A 575 -7.13 24.51 -23.55
CA PRO A 575 -7.87 25.65 -24.10
C PRO A 575 -8.63 26.40 -23.01
N ALA A 576 -8.77 27.72 -23.19
CA ALA A 576 -9.52 28.56 -22.25
C ALA A 576 -10.98 28.06 -22.12
N ASN A 577 -11.39 27.72 -20.90
CA ASN A 577 -12.74 27.31 -20.57
C ASN A 577 -13.23 28.05 -19.32
N PRO A 578 -14.26 28.90 -19.40
CA PRO A 578 -14.74 29.70 -18.26
C PRO A 578 -15.36 28.86 -17.13
N ARG A 579 -15.66 27.56 -17.36
CA ARG A 579 -16.14 26.64 -16.32
C ARG A 579 -15.01 25.97 -15.53
N LEU A 580 -13.76 26.08 -15.99
CA LEU A 580 -12.58 25.56 -15.33
C LEU A 580 -11.85 26.69 -14.59
N ASP A 581 -12.32 27.02 -13.38
CA ASP A 581 -11.81 28.13 -12.57
C ASP A 581 -10.56 27.74 -11.75
N TRP A 582 -9.49 27.35 -12.46
CA TRP A 582 -8.23 26.91 -11.85
C TRP A 582 -7.66 27.90 -10.82
N LYS A 583 -7.76 29.21 -11.11
CA LYS A 583 -7.31 30.28 -10.21
C LYS A 583 -8.18 30.40 -8.97
N GLY A 584 -9.50 30.38 -9.12
CA GLY A 584 -10.41 30.47 -7.98
C GLY A 584 -10.35 29.23 -7.08
N TRP A 585 -10.12 28.05 -7.66
CA TRP A 585 -9.89 26.81 -6.91
C TRP A 585 -8.57 26.84 -6.13
N THR A 586 -7.51 27.36 -6.73
CA THR A 586 -6.23 27.56 -6.03
C THR A 586 -6.35 28.60 -4.91
N ALA A 587 -7.12 29.66 -5.14
CA ALA A 587 -7.33 30.73 -4.17
C ALA A 587 -8.10 30.28 -2.91
N ASN A 588 -9.00 29.30 -3.03
CA ASN A 588 -9.80 28.75 -1.93
C ASN A 588 -10.16 27.28 -2.16
N TYR A 589 -9.61 26.38 -1.34
CA TYR A 589 -9.80 24.93 -1.42
C TYR A 589 -11.19 24.48 -0.97
N ASP A 590 -11.94 25.31 -0.23
CA ASP A 590 -13.36 25.03 0.08
C ASP A 590 -14.16 24.82 -1.21
N ARG A 591 -13.84 25.59 -2.27
CA ARG A 591 -14.49 25.49 -3.57
C ARG A 591 -14.21 24.17 -4.29
N ILE A 592 -13.04 23.58 -4.06
CA ILE A 592 -12.71 22.26 -4.61
C ILE A 592 -13.51 21.19 -3.88
N ARG A 593 -13.61 21.29 -2.54
CA ARG A 593 -14.45 20.39 -1.73
C ARG A 593 -15.93 20.52 -2.08
N ASP A 594 -16.42 21.71 -2.38
CA ASP A 594 -17.77 21.92 -2.91
C ASP A 594 -17.98 21.23 -4.27
N LEU A 595 -16.96 21.20 -5.14
CA LEU A 595 -17.03 20.45 -6.40
C LEU A 595 -17.05 18.94 -6.16
N ILE A 596 -16.25 18.44 -5.22
CA ILE A 596 -16.29 17.02 -4.83
C ILE A 596 -17.69 16.68 -4.30
N ALA A 597 -18.26 17.50 -3.42
CA ALA A 597 -19.61 17.34 -2.90
C ALA A 597 -20.67 17.37 -4.01
N ARG A 598 -20.56 18.26 -5.00
CA ARG A 598 -21.49 18.30 -6.15
C ARG A 598 -21.34 17.11 -7.11
N THR A 599 -20.15 16.52 -7.17
CA THR A 599 -19.87 15.33 -7.98
C THR A 599 -20.38 14.06 -7.30
N PHE A 600 -20.25 13.99 -5.98
CA PHE A 600 -20.59 12.83 -5.15
C PHE A 600 -21.45 13.24 -3.93
N PRO A 601 -22.69 13.73 -4.15
CA PRO A 601 -23.49 14.39 -3.11
C PRO A 601 -23.83 13.48 -1.93
N ASP A 602 -24.15 12.21 -2.18
CA ASP A 602 -24.52 11.28 -1.11
C ASP A 602 -23.36 11.04 -0.14
N GLU A 603 -22.13 11.02 -0.65
CA GLU A 603 -20.92 10.63 0.06
C GLU A 603 -20.20 11.83 0.71
N PHE A 604 -20.29 13.01 0.09
CA PHE A 604 -19.50 14.21 0.46
C PHE A 604 -20.34 15.45 0.76
N HIS A 605 -21.65 15.32 1.05
CA HIS A 605 -22.46 16.45 1.53
C HIS A 605 -21.81 17.16 2.72
N ASP A 606 -21.94 18.50 2.78
CA ASP A 606 -21.41 19.35 3.85
C ASP A 606 -19.92 19.13 4.15
N PHE A 607 -19.13 18.80 3.12
CA PHE A 607 -17.71 18.41 3.24
C PHE A 607 -16.92 19.38 4.13
N ASN A 608 -16.96 20.67 3.82
CA ASN A 608 -16.15 21.69 4.49
C ASN A 608 -16.37 21.75 6.00
N GLU A 609 -17.58 21.46 6.47
CA GLU A 609 -17.93 21.43 7.89
C GLU A 609 -17.53 20.09 8.53
N ARG A 610 -17.91 18.98 7.88
CA ARG A 610 -17.79 17.63 8.42
C ARG A 610 -16.35 17.13 8.54
N MET A 611 -15.43 17.56 7.69
CA MET A 611 -14.05 17.03 7.69
C MET A 611 -13.24 17.34 8.96
N PHE A 612 -13.72 18.30 9.78
CA PHE A 612 -13.11 18.65 11.07
C PHE A 612 -13.86 18.09 12.28
N GLU A 613 -14.92 17.31 12.06
CA GLU A 613 -15.53 16.53 13.12
C GLU A 613 -14.48 15.61 13.78
N PRO A 614 -14.55 15.38 15.10
CA PRO A 614 -13.66 14.43 15.75
C PRO A 614 -13.75 13.04 15.12
N GLY A 615 -12.62 12.54 14.59
CA GLY A 615 -12.54 11.27 13.84
C GLY A 615 -12.76 11.42 12.33
N GLY A 616 -13.09 12.63 11.86
CA GLY A 616 -13.55 12.86 10.50
C GLY A 616 -14.95 12.31 10.27
N PHE A 617 -15.48 12.49 9.07
CA PHE A 617 -16.79 11.95 8.72
C PHE A 617 -16.66 10.62 7.99
N TYR A 618 -17.55 9.69 8.32
CA TYR A 618 -17.68 8.44 7.59
C TYR A 618 -18.39 8.68 6.24
N ARG A 619 -17.76 8.25 5.15
CA ARG A 619 -18.31 8.36 3.79
C ARG A 619 -19.51 7.43 3.55
N GLY A 620 -19.62 6.36 4.33
CA GLY A 620 -20.61 5.31 4.14
C GLY A 620 -20.06 4.07 3.42
N ASN A 621 -20.69 2.92 3.66
CA ASN A 621 -20.46 1.70 2.89
C ASN A 621 -21.79 0.91 2.82
N PRO A 622 -22.38 0.75 1.62
CA PRO A 622 -23.70 0.13 1.47
C PRO A 622 -23.74 -1.34 1.91
N VAL A 623 -22.59 -2.03 1.94
CA VAL A 623 -22.50 -3.41 2.44
C VAL A 623 -22.84 -3.51 3.93
N ARG A 624 -22.62 -2.43 4.71
CA ARG A 624 -23.02 -2.41 6.13
C ARG A 624 -24.53 -2.54 6.32
N ASP A 625 -25.31 -2.10 5.32
CA ASP A 625 -26.76 -2.23 5.26
C ASP A 625 -27.21 -3.42 4.39
N ARG A 626 -26.30 -4.32 4.00
CA ARG A 626 -26.55 -5.41 3.03
C ARG A 626 -27.11 -4.93 1.68
N LYS A 627 -26.73 -3.72 1.26
CA LYS A 627 -27.06 -3.18 -0.06
C LYS A 627 -25.90 -3.48 -1.01
N TRP A 628 -26.00 -4.60 -1.72
CA TRP A 628 -24.95 -5.06 -2.63
C TRP A 628 -25.03 -4.34 -3.98
N LYS A 629 -24.04 -3.50 -4.28
CA LYS A 629 -23.89 -2.85 -5.60
C LYS A 629 -23.13 -3.74 -6.60
N THR A 630 -23.39 -5.04 -6.56
CA THR A 630 -22.88 -6.03 -7.52
C THR A 630 -23.82 -6.13 -8.73
N GLU A 631 -23.38 -6.80 -9.79
CA GLU A 631 -24.23 -7.03 -10.98
C GLU A 631 -25.51 -7.82 -10.64
N SER A 632 -25.41 -8.79 -9.73
CA SER A 632 -26.53 -9.62 -9.28
C SER A 632 -27.43 -8.94 -8.23
N GLY A 633 -27.00 -7.82 -7.66
CA GLY A 633 -27.63 -7.22 -6.48
C GLY A 633 -27.46 -8.02 -5.19
N LYS A 634 -26.57 -9.03 -5.19
CA LYS A 634 -26.25 -9.92 -4.06
C LYS A 634 -24.75 -10.09 -3.88
N ALA A 635 -24.28 -10.46 -2.69
CA ALA A 635 -22.89 -10.87 -2.48
C ALA A 635 -22.58 -12.17 -3.27
N GLN A 636 -21.38 -12.28 -3.80
CA GLN A 636 -21.00 -13.40 -4.67
C GLN A 636 -19.95 -14.29 -4.00
N PHE A 637 -20.28 -15.57 -3.88
CA PHE A 637 -19.31 -16.60 -3.57
C PHE A 637 -18.42 -16.89 -4.78
N THR A 638 -17.15 -17.19 -4.52
CA THR A 638 -16.12 -17.47 -5.53
C THR A 638 -15.60 -18.90 -5.40
N ALA A 639 -15.97 -19.79 -6.31
CA ALA A 639 -15.47 -21.17 -6.28
C ALA A 639 -13.96 -21.23 -6.58
N PRO A 640 -13.15 -21.93 -5.77
CA PRO A 640 -11.71 -22.04 -6.01
C PRO A 640 -11.41 -22.86 -7.28
N THR A 641 -10.75 -22.23 -8.25
CA THR A 641 -10.25 -22.90 -9.46
C THR A 641 -8.87 -23.52 -9.30
N THR A 642 -8.17 -23.19 -8.21
CA THR A 642 -6.86 -23.70 -7.80
C THR A 642 -6.74 -23.48 -6.29
N LEU A 643 -5.84 -24.20 -5.62
CA LEU A 643 -5.54 -24.01 -4.20
C LEU A 643 -4.29 -23.15 -3.94
N SER A 644 -3.61 -22.68 -5.00
CA SER A 644 -2.39 -21.88 -4.90
C SER A 644 -2.59 -20.45 -5.40
N ALA A 645 -2.11 -19.47 -4.62
CA ALA A 645 -2.11 -18.07 -5.03
C ALA A 645 -1.02 -17.75 -6.09
N LEU A 646 -0.07 -18.67 -6.29
CA LEU A 646 1.05 -18.49 -7.22
C LEU A 646 0.62 -18.64 -8.68
N GLY A 647 1.33 -17.99 -9.58
CA GLY A 647 1.10 -18.13 -11.02
C GLY A 647 1.69 -19.41 -11.59
N GLN A 648 2.78 -19.87 -10.99
CA GLN A 648 3.40 -21.16 -11.25
C GLN A 648 3.95 -21.73 -9.94
N GLU A 649 3.86 -23.06 -9.78
CA GLU A 649 4.47 -23.74 -8.64
C GLU A 649 6.00 -23.78 -8.84
N PRO A 650 6.79 -23.50 -7.79
CA PRO A 650 8.25 -23.61 -7.87
C PRO A 650 8.65 -25.07 -8.13
N VAL A 651 9.67 -25.28 -8.97
CA VAL A 651 10.23 -26.62 -9.26
C VAL A 651 11.66 -26.78 -8.74
N ALA A 652 12.00 -27.97 -8.25
CA ALA A 652 13.35 -28.39 -7.88
C ALA A 652 14.12 -27.46 -6.90
N ARG A 653 14.99 -26.59 -7.43
CA ARG A 653 15.85 -25.66 -6.65
C ARG A 653 15.23 -24.26 -6.48
N GLN A 654 14.07 -24.01 -7.07
CA GLN A 654 13.40 -22.72 -7.00
C GLN A 654 12.84 -22.45 -5.61
N LEU A 655 12.86 -21.17 -5.24
CA LEU A 655 12.26 -20.62 -4.04
C LEU A 655 11.18 -19.62 -4.43
N THR A 656 10.17 -19.44 -3.58
CA THR A 656 9.19 -18.37 -3.73
C THR A 656 9.68 -17.13 -3.01
N LEU A 657 9.93 -16.05 -3.75
CA LEU A 657 10.35 -14.77 -3.20
C LEU A 657 9.15 -13.97 -2.66
N ILE A 658 9.30 -13.50 -1.42
CA ILE A 658 8.46 -12.46 -0.81
C ILE A 658 9.30 -11.22 -0.48
N THR A 659 8.85 -10.04 -0.94
CA THR A 659 9.52 -8.78 -0.58
C THR A 659 8.94 -8.18 0.70
N LEU A 660 9.76 -7.52 1.52
CA LEU A 660 9.37 -7.02 2.85
C LEU A 660 9.65 -5.53 2.99
N ARG A 661 8.98 -4.91 3.96
CA ARG A 661 9.29 -3.56 4.43
C ARG A 661 9.97 -3.65 5.80
N SER A 662 11.05 -2.90 5.99
CA SER A 662 11.74 -2.79 7.28
C SER A 662 11.08 -1.78 8.22
N ASN A 663 11.44 -1.82 9.51
CA ASN A 663 11.03 -0.80 10.48
C ASN A 663 11.50 0.61 10.11
N ASP A 664 12.79 0.83 9.77
CA ASP A 664 13.35 2.13 9.36
C ASP A 664 13.00 2.51 7.91
N GLN A 665 11.80 2.19 7.45
CA GLN A 665 11.37 2.45 6.08
C GLN A 665 9.88 2.74 6.01
N PHE A 666 9.52 3.70 5.15
CA PHE A 666 8.17 3.84 4.66
C PHE A 666 8.12 3.86 3.13
N ASN A 667 7.44 2.89 2.54
CA ASN A 667 7.47 2.66 1.10
C ASN A 667 8.93 2.67 0.58
N THR A 668 9.29 3.51 -0.38
CA THR A 668 10.66 3.61 -0.93
C THR A 668 11.56 4.54 -0.11
N THR A 669 11.00 5.29 0.84
CA THR A 669 11.76 6.18 1.71
C THR A 669 12.43 5.37 2.81
N ILE A 670 13.75 5.40 2.83
CA ILE A 670 14.58 4.70 3.80
C ILE A 670 15.04 5.74 4.84
N TYR A 671 14.60 5.57 6.09
CA TYR A 671 15.02 6.41 7.22
C TYR A 671 16.35 5.94 7.83
N GLY A 672 16.68 4.67 7.62
CA GLY A 672 17.86 4.02 8.17
C GLY A 672 17.97 2.55 7.74
N HIS A 673 19.03 1.89 8.19
CA HIS A 673 19.37 0.51 7.80
C HIS A 673 19.09 -0.52 8.90
N SER A 674 18.32 -0.15 9.94
CA SER A 674 17.92 -1.06 11.01
C SER A 674 16.48 -1.56 10.78
N ASP A 675 16.31 -2.87 10.71
CA ASP A 675 15.02 -3.53 10.90
C ASP A 675 14.96 -4.13 12.29
N ARG A 676 14.97 -3.24 13.29
CA ARG A 676 14.99 -3.60 14.72
C ARG A 676 13.98 -4.69 15.06
N LEU A 677 12.75 -4.63 14.54
CA LEU A 677 11.70 -5.61 14.86
C LEU A 677 11.98 -7.03 14.37
N ARG A 678 12.91 -7.18 13.42
CA ARG A 678 13.42 -8.47 12.92
C ARG A 678 14.83 -8.79 13.41
N GLY A 679 15.43 -7.94 14.25
CA GLY A 679 16.81 -8.11 14.72
C GLY A 679 17.87 -7.98 13.64
N LEU A 680 17.58 -7.29 12.54
CA LEU A 680 18.50 -7.14 11.40
C LEU A 680 19.03 -5.71 11.31
N GLU A 681 20.33 -5.53 11.11
CA GLU A 681 20.99 -4.22 11.03
C GLU A 681 22.07 -4.15 9.95
N GLY A 682 22.43 -2.93 9.56
CA GLY A 682 23.62 -2.61 8.76
C GLY A 682 23.42 -2.66 7.25
N SER A 683 22.70 -3.66 6.72
CA SER A 683 22.47 -3.78 5.27
C SER A 683 21.04 -4.19 4.93
N ARG A 684 20.56 -3.71 3.78
CA ARG A 684 19.28 -4.10 3.17
C ARG A 684 19.47 -5.08 2.00
N MET A 685 20.72 -5.32 1.59
CA MET A 685 21.07 -6.28 0.55
C MET A 685 21.26 -7.67 1.16
N VAL A 686 20.16 -8.28 1.59
CA VAL A 686 20.12 -9.61 2.23
C VAL A 686 19.09 -10.51 1.55
N VAL A 687 19.34 -11.82 1.60
CA VAL A 687 18.34 -12.85 1.31
C VAL A 687 18.15 -13.70 2.57
N LEU A 688 16.93 -13.67 3.08
CA LEU A 688 16.49 -14.42 4.24
C LEU A 688 16.07 -15.82 3.81
N LEU A 689 16.63 -16.85 4.45
CA LEU A 689 16.35 -18.26 4.20
C LEU A 689 16.27 -19.00 5.52
N ASN A 690 15.43 -20.03 5.61
CA ASN A 690 15.54 -20.93 6.74
C ASN A 690 16.81 -21.80 6.61
N ARG A 691 17.29 -22.32 7.74
CA ARG A 691 18.55 -23.08 7.81
C ARG A 691 18.52 -24.38 7.00
N ASP A 692 17.34 -24.99 6.94
CA ASP A 692 17.07 -26.19 6.18
C ASP A 692 17.27 -25.97 4.67
N GLU A 693 16.78 -24.85 4.14
CA GLU A 693 16.98 -24.41 2.76
C GLU A 693 18.44 -24.04 2.49
N MET A 694 19.11 -23.40 3.44
CA MET A 694 20.56 -23.14 3.34
C MET A 694 21.33 -24.46 3.22
N ALA A 695 21.04 -25.44 4.07
CA ALA A 695 21.67 -26.76 4.01
C ALA A 695 21.35 -27.49 2.70
N ARG A 696 20.08 -27.50 2.28
CA ARG A 696 19.62 -28.11 1.01
C ARG A 696 20.32 -27.51 -0.21
N LEU A 697 20.59 -26.21 -0.18
CA LEU A 697 21.21 -25.48 -1.29
C LEU A 697 22.74 -25.41 -1.19
N GLY A 698 23.34 -25.86 -0.08
CA GLY A 698 24.79 -25.82 0.17
C GLY A 698 25.31 -24.42 0.48
N LEU A 699 24.52 -23.59 1.16
CA LEU A 699 24.82 -22.19 1.47
C LEU A 699 25.28 -22.03 2.92
N SER A 700 26.15 -21.05 3.16
CA SER A 700 26.60 -20.66 4.50
C SER A 700 26.05 -19.29 4.90
N GLU A 701 25.84 -19.08 6.20
CA GLU A 701 25.53 -17.76 6.77
C GLU A 701 26.59 -16.73 6.33
N GLY A 702 26.18 -15.55 5.89
CA GLY A 702 27.09 -14.49 5.45
C GLY A 702 27.64 -14.66 4.03
N GLN A 703 27.33 -15.77 3.34
CA GLN A 703 27.73 -15.95 1.94
C GLN A 703 27.06 -14.90 1.06
N VAL A 704 27.83 -14.25 0.18
CA VAL A 704 27.29 -13.31 -0.81
C VAL A 704 26.87 -14.07 -2.06
N VAL A 705 25.61 -13.93 -2.46
CA VAL A 705 25.01 -14.62 -3.60
C VAL A 705 24.29 -13.64 -4.53
N SER A 706 23.80 -14.16 -5.64
CA SER A 706 22.81 -13.47 -6.47
C SER A 706 21.48 -14.22 -6.46
N LEU A 707 20.39 -13.48 -6.59
CA LEU A 707 19.07 -14.04 -6.90
C LEU A 707 18.76 -13.82 -8.37
N ARG A 708 18.24 -14.84 -9.05
CA ARG A 708 17.77 -14.78 -10.43
C ARG A 708 16.29 -15.13 -10.50
N CYS A 709 15.51 -14.38 -11.27
CA CYS A 709 14.12 -14.73 -11.55
C CYS A 709 14.07 -16.01 -12.41
N SER A 710 13.17 -16.93 -12.07
CA SER A 710 12.99 -18.20 -12.78
C SER A 710 11.91 -18.16 -13.86
N ILE A 711 11.28 -17.01 -14.11
CA ILE A 711 10.30 -16.85 -15.19
C ILE A 711 11.04 -16.73 -16.52
N GLU A 712 10.78 -17.66 -17.43
CA GLU A 712 11.38 -17.68 -18.77
C GLU A 712 10.51 -16.89 -19.77
N ASP A 713 10.77 -15.59 -19.90
CA ASP A 713 10.15 -14.70 -20.91
C ASP A 713 11.17 -14.10 -21.89
N GLY A 714 12.38 -14.67 -21.93
CA GLY A 714 13.50 -14.18 -22.74
C GLY A 714 14.28 -13.02 -22.11
N ILE A 715 13.93 -12.59 -20.88
CA ILE A 715 14.60 -11.49 -20.18
C ILE A 715 15.26 -12.03 -18.90
N THR A 716 16.58 -11.92 -18.83
CA THR A 716 17.34 -12.26 -17.62
C THR A 716 17.16 -11.17 -16.57
N ARG A 717 16.64 -11.56 -15.39
CA ARG A 717 16.52 -10.67 -14.23
C ARG A 717 17.34 -11.23 -13.08
N GLN A 718 18.32 -10.46 -12.61
CA GLN A 718 19.23 -10.88 -11.55
C GLN A 718 19.60 -9.71 -10.64
N VAL A 719 19.66 -9.97 -9.34
CA VAL A 719 20.15 -9.03 -8.32
C VAL A 719 21.35 -9.65 -7.63
N HIS A 720 22.44 -8.90 -7.56
CA HIS A 720 23.73 -9.33 -7.01
C HIS A 720 23.97 -8.76 -5.61
N GLY A 721 24.96 -9.32 -4.91
CA GLY A 721 25.47 -8.73 -3.66
C GLY A 721 24.56 -8.96 -2.46
N LEU A 722 23.74 -10.02 -2.48
CA LEU A 722 22.84 -10.36 -1.38
C LEU A 722 23.54 -11.25 -0.38
N THR A 723 23.62 -10.84 0.87
CA THR A 723 24.15 -11.67 1.94
C THR A 723 23.09 -12.68 2.38
N VAL A 724 23.44 -13.97 2.40
CA VAL A 724 22.61 -15.05 2.95
C VAL A 724 22.50 -14.86 4.46
N THR A 725 21.26 -14.80 4.95
CA THR A 725 20.96 -14.63 6.37
C THR A 725 19.90 -15.63 6.81
N ALA A 726 20.22 -16.44 7.83
CA ALA A 726 19.31 -17.39 8.43
C ALA A 726 18.11 -16.67 9.07
N TYR A 727 16.90 -17.13 8.77
CA TYR A 727 15.67 -16.56 9.29
C TYR A 727 14.54 -17.59 9.32
N ASP A 728 13.67 -17.50 10.32
CA ASP A 728 12.49 -18.37 10.47
C ASP A 728 11.47 -18.13 9.33
N LEU A 729 11.48 -19.03 8.36
CA LEU A 729 10.64 -19.00 7.16
C LEU A 729 10.16 -20.42 6.81
N PRO A 730 8.97 -20.56 6.20
CA PRO A 730 8.54 -21.84 5.63
C PRO A 730 9.52 -22.38 4.59
N ALA A 731 9.58 -23.72 4.45
CA ALA A 731 10.37 -24.37 3.40
C ALA A 731 9.98 -23.88 2.00
N GLY A 732 10.97 -23.79 1.10
CA GLY A 732 10.80 -23.24 -0.25
C GLY A 732 10.56 -21.72 -0.33
N CYS A 733 10.74 -20.97 0.76
CA CYS A 733 10.58 -19.51 0.81
C CYS A 733 11.94 -18.79 0.80
N ALA A 734 12.01 -17.66 0.10
CA ALA A 734 13.06 -16.67 0.23
C ALA A 734 12.41 -15.31 0.54
N ALA A 735 13.01 -14.53 1.43
CA ALA A 735 12.55 -13.17 1.69
C ALA A 735 13.67 -12.14 1.56
N GLY A 736 13.32 -10.89 1.25
CA GLY A 736 14.27 -9.78 1.23
C GLY A 736 13.55 -8.46 1.07
N TYR A 737 14.28 -7.36 1.04
CA TYR A 737 13.65 -6.05 1.14
C TYR A 737 13.13 -5.50 -0.19
N TYR A 738 11.97 -4.83 -0.11
CA TYR A 738 11.49 -3.88 -1.09
C TYR A 738 12.16 -2.52 -0.81
N PRO A 739 12.56 -1.74 -1.83
CA PRO A 739 12.44 -2.01 -3.26
C PRO A 739 13.65 -2.76 -3.87
N GLU A 740 14.62 -3.19 -3.06
CA GLU A 740 15.89 -3.79 -3.52
C GLU A 740 15.68 -4.97 -4.49
N LEU A 741 14.67 -5.80 -4.22
CA LEU A 741 14.37 -7.00 -5.01
C LEU A 741 13.31 -6.81 -6.11
N ASN A 742 12.77 -5.60 -6.30
CA ASN A 742 11.84 -5.32 -7.40
C ASN A 742 12.37 -5.65 -8.81
N PRO A 743 13.68 -5.53 -9.12
CA PRO A 743 14.20 -5.93 -10.42
C PRO A 743 13.96 -7.40 -10.77
N LEU A 744 13.70 -8.27 -9.77
CA LEU A 744 13.44 -9.69 -9.99
C LEU A 744 12.01 -9.97 -10.45
N VAL A 745 11.07 -9.05 -10.24
CA VAL A 745 9.65 -9.26 -10.55
C VAL A 745 9.40 -8.89 -12.00
N PRO A 746 9.02 -9.82 -12.89
CA PRO A 746 8.68 -9.48 -14.27
C PRO A 746 7.46 -8.56 -14.35
N LEU A 747 7.47 -7.60 -15.28
CA LEU A 747 6.34 -6.69 -15.46
C LEU A 747 5.03 -7.43 -15.79
N ALA A 748 5.11 -8.50 -16.59
CA ALA A 748 3.95 -9.33 -16.99
C ALA A 748 3.50 -10.32 -15.90
N TYR A 749 4.21 -10.42 -14.78
CA TYR A 749 3.89 -11.36 -13.71
C TYR A 749 3.10 -10.65 -12.60
N HIS A 750 1.79 -10.60 -12.78
CA HIS A 750 0.87 -9.83 -11.97
C HIS A 750 -0.47 -10.56 -11.75
N GLU A 751 -1.31 -10.02 -10.87
CA GLU A 751 -2.67 -10.49 -10.63
C GLU A 751 -3.52 -10.40 -11.91
N LYS A 752 -4.40 -11.38 -12.13
CA LYS A 752 -5.13 -11.59 -13.38
C LYS A 752 -6.15 -10.50 -13.71
N HIS A 753 -6.77 -9.87 -12.71
CA HIS A 753 -7.85 -8.90 -12.94
C HIS A 753 -7.42 -7.44 -12.73
N SER A 754 -6.53 -7.21 -11.76
CA SER A 754 -6.09 -5.87 -11.35
C SER A 754 -4.76 -5.45 -11.99
N LEU A 755 -3.98 -6.42 -12.49
CA LEU A 755 -2.59 -6.26 -12.91
C LEU A 755 -1.66 -5.78 -11.78
N THR A 756 -1.99 -6.04 -10.51
CA THR A 756 -1.04 -5.80 -9.40
C THR A 756 0.15 -6.75 -9.48
N PRO A 757 1.41 -6.26 -9.54
CA PRO A 757 2.58 -7.14 -9.67
C PRO A 757 2.73 -8.12 -8.50
N ALA A 758 3.19 -9.32 -8.79
CA ALA A 758 3.25 -10.43 -7.83
C ALA A 758 4.52 -10.40 -6.95
N TYR A 759 4.70 -9.32 -6.19
CA TYR A 759 5.84 -9.11 -5.28
C TYR A 759 5.93 -10.13 -4.12
N LYS A 760 4.89 -10.96 -3.91
CA LYS A 760 4.83 -11.96 -2.85
C LYS A 760 4.75 -13.40 -3.39
N GLY A 761 5.11 -13.61 -4.66
CA GLY A 761 5.01 -14.93 -5.28
C GLY A 761 5.91 -15.13 -6.49
N THR A 762 7.01 -14.38 -6.59
CA THR A 762 7.93 -14.47 -7.74
C THR A 762 8.88 -15.65 -7.54
N PRO A 763 8.96 -16.61 -8.48
CA PRO A 763 9.88 -17.73 -8.36
C PRO A 763 11.31 -17.29 -8.69
N VAL A 764 12.26 -17.70 -7.84
CA VAL A 764 13.67 -17.32 -7.96
C VAL A 764 14.60 -18.50 -7.71
N GLU A 765 15.83 -18.38 -8.20
CA GLU A 765 16.95 -19.29 -7.93
C GLU A 765 18.13 -18.53 -7.33
N ILE A 766 18.85 -19.22 -6.45
CA ILE A 766 20.10 -18.72 -5.88
C ILE A 766 21.26 -19.11 -6.80
N ILE A 767 22.03 -18.11 -7.20
CA ILE A 767 23.28 -18.25 -7.96
C ILE A 767 24.43 -17.91 -7.00
N ALA A 768 25.14 -18.95 -6.57
CA ALA A 768 26.22 -18.90 -5.59
C ALA A 768 27.60 -18.66 -6.21
#